data_AF-A0A9N8E973-F1
#
_entry.id   AF-A0A9N8E973-F1
#
_cell.length_a   1.000
_cell.length_b   1.000
_cell.length_c   1.000
_cell.angle_alpha   90.00
_cell.angle_beta   90.00
_cell.angle_gamma   90.00
#
_symmetry.space_group_name_H-M   'P 1'
#
loop_
_entity.id
_entity.type
_entity.pdbx_description
1 polymer ?
#
loop_
_entity_poly.entity_id
_entity_poly.type
_entity_poly.pdbx_seq_one_letter_code
_entity_poly.pdbx_strand_id
1 'polypeptide(L)'
;MEEATSVETDSQHNPTVESPMPSSTDVSFSNQGVKSLLELLVKRGYFHEGIEPPQANCRRGIPVPNEDEAEEEEVLPTPYTMDDNACQVVFLEEDSDDSLTYCCTYPALLSNLRIQLKDGGRVSTNQLVTALRLRDEAPILRLLQEENFDNTTDDNMFQIGSDIVSSEFLDRVSQRVLDSLQGSTKGKKEDEQTVSDDNIGLAMVSDLSNREFHLPMEITLQALKTRLPSGFQLLELGSGIALAEDGFMERYKQKVLDYFGTLQEPVVISDVCHQRSWDVDLVATWVQEACHGTLAGDFHGGSNATSLSIGSMYTPHAHVQALREAIDELFGAQGYMTASRGAALGLSKAKMGDYIKESFPSAVLVSDNLVVSSDAILAPLEAVFQEAIAVLGFVDLQSHLPVDILDQEEDTRKIAEELVISSISKQDETKKNSKTKKKKASASVGVVVLSSSGGLFVSTGMIQHIQKNIVPDLIGKHAKSRAEEIDASGEASTATTDSSKSSSKKKGGRKGKKGSKASQDETNNNSNAETSKDVVPLAEIVKSVGLNQPELLDVDPLMKEAMESNGQLPQLSWEKTDESAEMSGDTAIDRSLNESILCELCRSCLYTDDLISSCQRAIQVELKRLESARMSKASVSRKDAAAKVRNVESAFEEWFVNGCYMLQEQAKFLEYVESWECPNEDDATTRKKLLLDKLRDEHLDGCCADFTSRLTQYCLFKNEIDPSMFQFHSTNITTNTDKDDNKEDGGLPLYCTPVDLANRQYPSTFLQLADSGNKGKVKEPLPKLREELPGSMGVSLARQWVACGGSCYQGGSKVDDAGSEFTRPGDLEKFTEYVQENCLSLCGFPFKKLDKKSEKQLLFARRQHLMRLLEETDDASGVLDLTMMLLFQQVKSVVSLGVSRHRSDLLALLISERKINDQVAELLQKLLTALDGSTTADSALIGAVKGCGLCRDISKHEIEICLG
;
A
#
# COMPACT_ATOMS: atom_id res chain seq x y z
N MET A 1 0.37 19.04 59.71
CA MET A 1 0.43 20.45 60.15
C MET A 1 -0.20 21.24 59.03
N GLU A 2 -1.53 21.37 59.09
CA GLU A 2 -2.27 22.59 59.53
C GLU A 2 -2.10 23.72 58.50
N GLU A 3 -3.08 23.95 57.62
CA GLU A 3 -4.35 24.70 57.78
C GLU A 3 -4.22 26.22 57.49
N ALA A 4 -4.94 26.62 56.43
CA ALA A 4 -5.93 27.71 56.39
C ALA A 4 -5.54 29.21 56.43
N THR A 5 -6.06 29.93 55.42
CA THR A 5 -6.76 31.25 55.47
C THR A 5 -5.94 32.52 55.81
N SER A 6 -6.17 33.75 55.33
CA SER A 6 -7.06 34.47 54.39
C SER A 6 -6.65 35.98 54.44
N VAL A 7 -7.42 36.90 53.82
CA VAL A 7 -7.46 38.40 53.99
C VAL A 7 -6.70 39.22 52.90
N GLU A 8 -7.38 39.69 51.84
CA GLU A 8 -8.15 40.96 51.62
C GLU A 8 -7.30 42.23 51.38
N THR A 9 -7.57 42.94 50.26
CA THR A 9 -7.92 44.39 50.24
C THR A 9 -8.26 44.92 48.82
N ASP A 10 -9.18 45.88 48.85
CA ASP A 10 -10.05 46.41 47.79
C ASP A 10 -9.44 47.39 46.76
N SER A 11 -10.03 47.32 45.55
CA SER A 11 -10.54 48.36 44.63
C SER A 11 -9.72 49.63 44.28
N GLN A 12 -9.55 49.88 42.97
CA GLN A 12 -9.94 51.12 42.28
C GLN A 12 -10.04 50.92 40.74
N HIS A 13 -10.98 51.64 40.12
CA HIS A 13 -11.63 51.41 38.83
C HIS A 13 -10.93 52.03 37.58
N ASN A 14 -10.96 51.26 36.47
CA ASN A 14 -11.24 51.57 35.04
C ASN A 14 -10.47 52.66 34.26
N PRO A 15 -10.15 52.41 32.96
CA PRO A 15 -11.17 52.43 31.90
C PRO A 15 -11.07 51.37 30.77
N THR A 16 -12.25 50.87 30.39
CA THR A 16 -12.81 50.65 29.03
C THR A 16 -11.88 50.29 27.85
N VAL A 17 -11.99 49.05 27.34
CA VAL A 17 -12.18 48.67 25.91
C VAL A 17 -12.76 47.24 25.88
N GLU A 18 -13.98 47.09 25.35
CA GLU A 18 -14.68 45.81 25.11
C GLU A 18 -14.35 45.25 23.72
N SER A 19 -14.37 43.92 23.59
CA SER A 19 -14.31 43.16 22.33
C SER A 19 -15.20 41.89 22.47
N PRO A 20 -15.72 41.35 21.35
CA PRO A 20 -17.16 41.13 21.23
C PRO A 20 -17.64 39.68 21.38
N MET A 21 -18.88 39.56 21.85
CA MET A 21 -19.75 38.37 21.82
C MET A 21 -20.27 38.10 20.39
N PRO A 22 -20.47 36.83 19.98
CA PRO A 22 -21.25 36.52 18.79
C PRO A 22 -22.74 36.40 19.12
N SER A 23 -23.53 37.22 18.41
CA SER A 23 -24.98 37.28 18.43
C SER A 23 -25.64 36.23 17.52
N SER A 24 -26.81 35.77 17.94
CA SER A 24 -27.99 35.39 17.15
C SER A 24 -27.85 35.27 15.63
N THR A 25 -28.12 34.07 15.11
CA THR A 25 -28.59 33.87 13.73
C THR A 25 -29.84 33.00 13.73
N ASP A 26 -30.98 33.66 13.50
CA ASP A 26 -32.22 33.04 13.02
C ASP A 26 -31.95 32.30 11.69
N VAL A 27 -32.32 31.02 11.62
CA VAL A 27 -32.43 30.29 10.36
C VAL A 27 -33.91 29.98 10.14
N SER A 28 -34.58 30.91 9.46
CA SER A 28 -35.90 30.69 8.87
C SER A 28 -35.78 29.67 7.73
N PHE A 29 -36.55 28.59 7.79
CA PHE A 29 -36.76 27.68 6.65
C PHE A 29 -37.37 28.46 5.49
N SER A 30 -36.70 28.45 4.33
CA SER A 30 -37.24 29.10 3.13
C SER A 30 -38.31 28.22 2.49
N ASN A 31 -39.47 28.81 2.19
CA ASN A 31 -40.59 28.22 1.44
C ASN A 31 -40.23 27.81 -0.02
N GLN A 32 -38.95 27.88 -0.40
CA GLN A 32 -38.45 27.53 -1.72
C GLN A 32 -38.19 26.02 -1.85
N GLY A 33 -37.76 25.33 -0.78
CA GLY A 33 -37.45 23.90 -0.80
C GLY A 33 -38.69 23.00 -0.90
N VAL A 34 -39.78 23.38 -0.23
CA VAL A 34 -41.06 22.66 -0.27
C VAL A 34 -41.71 22.76 -1.65
N LYS A 35 -41.54 23.89 -2.35
CA LYS A 35 -42.08 24.13 -3.70
C LYS A 35 -41.35 23.30 -4.77
N SER A 36 -40.03 23.15 -4.65
CA SER A 36 -39.23 22.31 -5.56
C SER A 36 -39.47 20.81 -5.37
N LEU A 37 -39.83 20.36 -4.16
CA LEU A 37 -40.21 18.97 -3.89
C LEU A 37 -41.60 18.65 -4.48
N LEU A 38 -42.55 19.57 -4.35
CA LEU A 38 -43.89 19.46 -4.97
C LEU A 38 -43.83 19.49 -6.49
N GLU A 39 -42.98 20.34 -7.09
CA GLU A 39 -42.74 20.34 -8.55
C GLU A 39 -42.12 19.01 -9.02
N LEU A 40 -41.24 18.39 -8.24
CA LEU A 40 -40.61 17.11 -8.58
C LEU A 40 -41.62 15.94 -8.56
N LEU A 41 -42.57 15.97 -7.63
CA LEU A 41 -43.62 14.95 -7.46
C LEU A 41 -44.71 15.06 -8.53
N VAL A 42 -45.02 16.27 -9.01
CA VAL A 42 -45.85 16.51 -10.19
C VAL A 42 -45.13 16.07 -11.48
N LYS A 43 -43.81 16.32 -11.59
CA LYS A 43 -42.99 15.90 -12.75
C LYS A 43 -42.81 14.38 -12.88
N ARG A 44 -43.03 13.63 -11.79
CA ARG A 44 -42.92 12.15 -11.75
C ARG A 44 -44.27 11.42 -11.80
N GLY A 45 -45.38 12.12 -12.00
CA GLY A 45 -46.67 11.52 -12.35
C GLY A 45 -47.44 10.86 -11.19
N TYR A 46 -47.20 11.28 -9.94
CA TYR A 46 -47.84 10.69 -8.77
C TYR A 46 -49.19 11.35 -8.38
N PHE A 47 -49.66 12.36 -9.13
CA PHE A 47 -51.00 12.96 -8.97
C PHE A 47 -51.62 13.25 -10.35
N HIS A 48 -52.86 12.84 -10.56
CA HIS A 48 -53.69 13.24 -11.70
C HIS A 48 -54.99 13.86 -11.17
N GLU A 49 -55.16 15.17 -11.35
CA GLU A 49 -56.44 15.86 -11.22
C GLU A 49 -57.14 15.81 -12.58
N GLY A 50 -58.27 15.09 -12.64
CA GLY A 50 -59.10 15.05 -13.83
C GLY A 50 -60.21 16.08 -13.77
N ILE A 51 -60.15 17.09 -14.65
CA ILE A 51 -61.33 17.76 -15.23
C ILE A 51 -60.99 18.17 -16.68
N GLU A 52 -61.68 17.60 -17.67
CA GLU A 52 -61.72 18.04 -19.08
C GLU A 52 -62.76 19.16 -19.30
N PRO A 53 -62.63 20.02 -20.34
CA PRO A 53 -63.38 19.82 -21.62
C PRO A 53 -62.67 20.44 -22.89
N PRO A 54 -63.28 20.57 -24.10
CA PRO A 54 -63.99 19.58 -24.94
C PRO A 54 -63.55 19.58 -26.46
N GLN A 55 -64.14 18.66 -27.23
CA GLN A 55 -64.35 18.59 -28.70
C GLN A 55 -63.20 18.23 -29.68
N ALA A 56 -63.36 17.11 -30.42
CA ALA A 56 -63.70 17.05 -31.86
C ALA A 56 -63.07 15.86 -32.66
N ASN A 57 -63.95 14.99 -33.19
CA ASN A 57 -63.95 14.37 -34.53
C ASN A 57 -62.70 13.60 -35.07
N CYS A 58 -62.82 12.28 -35.28
CA CYS A 58 -63.12 11.66 -36.61
C CYS A 58 -62.74 10.15 -36.73
N ARG A 59 -63.75 9.35 -37.15
CA ARG A 59 -63.74 8.33 -38.24
C ARG A 59 -63.27 6.86 -38.03
N ARG A 60 -64.32 6.00 -38.11
CA ARG A 60 -64.60 4.89 -39.08
C ARG A 60 -64.27 3.43 -38.70
N GLY A 61 -65.32 2.57 -38.72
CA GLY A 61 -65.23 1.22 -39.29
C GLY A 61 -66.17 0.06 -38.83
N ILE A 62 -67.52 0.26 -38.82
CA ILE A 62 -68.70 -0.61 -39.18
C ILE A 62 -68.40 -2.00 -39.87
N PRO A 63 -69.25 -3.11 -39.92
CA PRO A 63 -70.75 -3.32 -39.75
C PRO A 63 -71.29 -4.57 -38.95
N VAL A 64 -72.51 -4.64 -38.32
CA VAL A 64 -73.97 -4.80 -38.72
C VAL A 64 -74.49 -6.27 -38.60
N PRO A 65 -75.82 -6.67 -38.54
CA PRO A 65 -77.16 -6.05 -38.22
C PRO A 65 -77.96 -6.81 -37.11
N ASN A 66 -79.23 -6.58 -36.69
CA ASN A 66 -80.30 -5.53 -36.69
C ASN A 66 -81.48 -6.10 -35.85
N GLU A 67 -82.29 -5.23 -35.24
CA GLU A 67 -83.76 -5.07 -35.43
C GLU A 67 -84.44 -4.38 -34.21
N ASP A 68 -84.85 -3.14 -34.47
CA ASP A 68 -86.19 -2.54 -34.30
C ASP A 68 -86.83 -2.12 -32.95
N GLU A 69 -87.14 -0.81 -32.94
CA GLU A 69 -88.40 -0.13 -32.56
C GLU A 69 -88.56 0.64 -31.21
N ALA A 70 -88.70 1.97 -31.39
CA ALA A 70 -89.73 2.90 -30.88
C ALA A 70 -89.64 3.56 -29.47
N GLU A 71 -89.39 4.89 -29.53
CA GLU A 71 -90.20 6.02 -29.03
C GLU A 71 -90.28 6.45 -27.54
N GLU A 72 -90.08 7.79 -27.40
CA GLU A 72 -90.74 8.79 -26.52
C GLU A 72 -90.12 9.32 -25.20
N GLU A 73 -90.17 10.66 -25.11
CA GLU A 73 -89.70 11.61 -24.09
C GLU A 73 -90.71 11.84 -22.94
N GLU A 74 -90.23 12.55 -21.90
CA GLU A 74 -90.93 13.52 -21.01
C GLU A 74 -91.14 13.21 -19.50
N VAL A 75 -90.34 13.93 -18.67
CA VAL A 75 -90.72 14.90 -17.60
C VAL A 75 -91.32 14.45 -16.23
N LEU A 76 -90.48 14.64 -15.17
CA LEU A 76 -90.72 15.09 -13.76
C LEU A 76 -91.47 14.18 -12.73
N PRO A 77 -91.42 14.43 -11.38
CA PRO A 77 -90.74 15.48 -10.59
C PRO A 77 -89.92 15.00 -9.34
N THR A 78 -89.12 15.90 -8.75
CA THR A 78 -88.66 15.83 -7.35
C THR A 78 -89.75 16.33 -6.38
N PRO A 79 -89.80 15.80 -5.14
CA PRO A 79 -89.74 16.71 -3.99
C PRO A 79 -89.05 16.10 -2.76
N TYR A 80 -88.18 16.85 -2.07
CA TYR A 80 -88.09 16.90 -0.60
C TYR A 80 -87.34 18.19 -0.23
N THR A 81 -88.09 19.19 0.26
CA THR A 81 -87.58 20.43 0.85
C THR A 81 -87.59 20.34 2.37
N MET A 82 -86.68 21.09 3.00
CA MET A 82 -86.45 21.12 4.45
C MET A 82 -87.55 21.86 5.21
N ASP A 83 -88.14 21.18 6.19
CA ASP A 83 -88.75 21.76 7.40
C ASP A 83 -88.76 20.70 8.51
N ASP A 84 -88.20 21.05 9.67
CA ASP A 84 -88.11 20.23 10.88
C ASP A 84 -89.51 19.96 11.46
N ASN A 85 -89.75 18.71 11.89
CA ASN A 85 -90.98 18.10 12.47
C ASN A 85 -91.99 17.44 11.52
N ALA A 86 -91.73 17.29 10.22
CA ALA A 86 -92.65 16.59 9.32
C ALA A 86 -92.02 15.52 8.40
N CYS A 87 -90.85 14.96 8.74
CA CYS A 87 -90.31 13.83 8.00
C CYS A 87 -91.06 12.53 8.34
N GLN A 88 -91.83 12.04 7.38
CA GLN A 88 -92.53 10.76 7.42
C GLN A 88 -91.63 9.65 6.87
N VAL A 89 -91.34 8.62 7.68
CA VAL A 89 -90.62 7.42 7.22
C VAL A 89 -91.65 6.41 6.69
N VAL A 90 -91.46 5.95 5.44
CA VAL A 90 -92.39 5.07 4.71
C VAL A 90 -91.98 3.60 4.93
N PHE A 91 -92.89 2.79 5.46
CA PHE A 91 -92.72 1.33 5.60
C PHE A 91 -93.19 0.56 4.36
N LEU A 92 -92.68 -0.66 4.17
CA LEU A 92 -93.18 -1.60 3.15
C LEU A 92 -94.26 -2.52 3.74
N GLU A 93 -95.39 -2.70 3.05
CA GLU A 93 -96.24 -3.90 3.19
C GLU A 93 -96.52 -4.55 1.83
N GLU A 94 -96.66 -5.88 1.87
CA GLU A 94 -96.93 -6.77 0.75
C GLU A 94 -98.40 -6.62 0.28
N ASP A 95 -98.56 -6.45 -1.03
CA ASP A 95 -99.73 -6.81 -1.85
C ASP A 95 -101.13 -6.72 -1.20
N SER A 96 -101.75 -5.54 -1.19
CA SER A 96 -103.19 -5.40 -1.48
C SER A 96 -103.60 -3.95 -1.79
N ASP A 97 -104.43 -3.80 -2.83
CA ASP A 97 -105.03 -2.55 -3.29
C ASP A 97 -105.98 -1.97 -2.22
N ASP A 98 -105.46 -1.16 -1.30
CA ASP A 98 -106.18 -0.03 -0.71
C ASP A 98 -105.19 0.88 0.05
N SER A 99 -105.12 2.15 -0.37
CA SER A 99 -104.11 3.12 0.06
C SER A 99 -104.30 3.61 1.51
N LEU A 100 -103.50 3.09 2.44
CA LEU A 100 -103.17 3.75 3.71
C LEU A 100 -101.67 3.63 4.00
N THR A 101 -100.91 4.66 3.64
CA THR A 101 -99.50 4.81 4.00
C THR A 101 -99.37 4.96 5.52
N TYR A 102 -98.76 3.99 6.21
CA TYR A 102 -98.36 4.18 7.61
C TYR A 102 -97.08 5.03 7.64
N CYS A 103 -97.20 6.25 8.14
CA CYS A 103 -96.08 7.17 8.31
C CYS A 103 -95.77 7.26 9.82
N CYS A 104 -94.57 6.86 10.23
CA CYS A 104 -94.09 7.16 11.58
C CYS A 104 -93.22 8.42 11.57
N THR A 105 -93.22 9.14 12.69
CA THR A 105 -92.31 10.27 12.93
C THR A 105 -90.98 9.73 13.48
N TYR A 106 -89.88 10.45 13.25
CA TYR A 106 -88.55 10.09 13.78
C TYR A 106 -88.53 9.74 15.28
N PRO A 107 -89.26 10.44 16.18
CA PRO A 107 -89.35 10.06 17.59
C PRO A 107 -90.00 8.69 17.84
N ALA A 108 -90.97 8.30 17.02
CA ALA A 108 -91.60 6.98 17.11
C ALA A 108 -90.64 5.88 16.62
N LEU A 109 -89.89 6.13 15.54
CA LEU A 109 -88.84 5.23 15.05
C LEU A 109 -87.75 5.01 16.11
N LEU A 110 -87.30 6.09 16.76
CA LEU A 110 -86.34 6.05 17.86
C LEU A 110 -86.86 5.26 19.07
N SER A 111 -88.13 5.43 19.43
CA SER A 111 -88.75 4.66 20.53
C SER A 111 -88.82 3.15 20.23
N ASN A 112 -89.10 2.77 18.98
CA ASN A 112 -89.12 1.36 18.56
C ASN A 112 -87.72 0.77 18.50
N LEU A 113 -86.73 1.56 18.08
CA LEU A 113 -85.32 1.17 18.06
C LEU A 113 -84.80 0.92 19.50
N ARG A 114 -85.17 1.77 20.46
CA ARG A 114 -84.92 1.58 21.90
C ARG A 114 -85.58 0.32 22.46
N ILE A 115 -86.80 -0.01 22.03
CA ILE A 115 -87.49 -1.24 22.46
C ILE A 115 -86.76 -2.49 21.93
N GLN A 116 -86.33 -2.48 20.67
CA GLN A 116 -85.60 -3.61 20.09
C GLN A 116 -84.22 -3.83 20.73
N LEU A 117 -83.57 -2.76 21.23
CA LEU A 117 -82.30 -2.85 21.95
C LEU A 117 -82.44 -3.25 23.43
N LYS A 118 -83.63 -3.11 24.04
CA LYS A 118 -83.84 -3.45 25.47
C LYS A 118 -83.67 -4.93 25.80
N ASP A 119 -83.91 -5.84 24.86
CA ASP A 119 -83.88 -7.29 25.10
C ASP A 119 -82.49 -7.95 24.96
N GLY A 120 -81.47 -7.21 24.51
CA GLY A 120 -80.12 -7.77 24.36
C GLY A 120 -78.99 -6.77 24.19
N GLY A 121 -79.28 -5.48 24.05
CA GLY A 121 -78.29 -4.41 24.00
C GLY A 121 -77.44 -4.34 22.71
N ARG A 122 -77.55 -5.32 21.81
CA ARG A 122 -76.90 -5.42 20.49
C ARG A 122 -77.87 -6.01 19.46
N VAL A 123 -78.05 -5.35 18.32
CA VAL A 123 -78.84 -5.86 17.18
C VAL A 123 -78.17 -5.44 15.86
N SER A 124 -78.20 -6.31 14.84
CA SER A 124 -77.63 -5.94 13.52
C SER A 124 -78.55 -4.99 12.74
N THR A 125 -77.98 -4.10 11.93
CA THR A 125 -78.71 -3.15 11.09
C THR A 125 -79.68 -3.87 10.17
N ASN A 126 -79.28 -5.00 9.59
CA ASN A 126 -80.16 -5.85 8.77
C ASN A 126 -81.35 -6.44 9.56
N GLN A 127 -81.11 -6.89 10.79
CA GLN A 127 -82.19 -7.38 11.66
C GLN A 127 -83.13 -6.23 12.05
N LEU A 128 -82.60 -5.04 12.29
CA LEU A 128 -83.36 -3.83 12.59
C LEU A 128 -84.19 -3.34 11.40
N VAL A 129 -83.62 -3.29 10.19
CA VAL A 129 -84.34 -2.94 8.96
C VAL A 129 -85.51 -3.91 8.73
N THR A 130 -85.29 -5.21 8.98
CA THR A 130 -86.34 -6.23 8.88
C THR A 130 -87.39 -6.10 9.98
N ALA A 131 -86.98 -5.96 11.24
CA ALA A 131 -87.86 -5.87 12.40
C ALA A 131 -88.68 -4.56 12.42
N LEU A 132 -88.10 -3.47 11.94
CA LEU A 132 -88.75 -2.16 11.80
C LEU A 132 -89.40 -1.99 10.43
N ARG A 133 -89.35 -2.98 9.53
CA ARG A 133 -89.96 -2.96 8.18
C ARG A 133 -89.54 -1.74 7.32
N LEU A 134 -88.29 -1.33 7.44
CA LEU A 134 -87.74 -0.21 6.68
C LEU A 134 -87.31 -0.66 5.28
N ARG A 135 -87.33 0.28 4.32
CA ARG A 135 -86.92 0.03 2.92
C ARG A 135 -85.40 -0.10 2.77
N ASP A 136 -84.66 0.65 3.57
CA ASP A 136 -83.21 0.68 3.64
C ASP A 136 -82.73 1.10 5.04
N GLU A 137 -81.42 1.01 5.29
CA GLU A 137 -80.81 1.37 6.58
C GLU A 137 -80.60 2.88 6.76
N ALA A 138 -80.78 3.69 5.70
CA ALA A 138 -80.51 5.12 5.70
C ALA A 138 -81.22 5.93 6.82
N PRO A 139 -82.49 5.64 7.19
CA PRO A 139 -83.17 6.32 8.30
C PRO A 139 -82.55 6.01 9.67
N ILE A 140 -82.05 4.78 9.86
CA ILE A 140 -81.38 4.36 11.09
C ILE A 140 -80.02 5.06 11.21
N LEU A 141 -79.26 5.12 10.12
CA LEU A 141 -77.95 5.76 10.09
C LEU A 141 -78.04 7.28 10.33
N ARG A 142 -79.06 7.95 9.77
CA ARG A 142 -79.30 9.38 10.05
C ARG A 142 -79.66 9.63 11.51
N LEU A 143 -80.52 8.80 12.11
CA LEU A 143 -80.87 8.90 13.53
C LEU A 143 -79.65 8.77 14.44
N LEU A 144 -78.73 7.84 14.13
CA LEU A 144 -77.49 7.67 14.91
C LEU A 144 -76.50 8.83 14.70
N GLN A 145 -76.56 9.53 13.57
CA GLN A 145 -75.76 10.75 13.33
C GLN A 145 -76.34 11.96 14.06
N GLU A 146 -77.66 12.07 14.16
CA GLU A 146 -78.36 13.18 14.85
C GLU A 146 -78.34 13.03 16.39
N GLU A 147 -78.49 11.83 16.96
CA GLU A 147 -78.40 11.62 18.42
C GLU A 147 -76.98 11.83 18.97
N ASN A 148 -75.94 11.70 18.16
CA ASN A 148 -74.56 12.00 18.59
C ASN A 148 -74.32 13.51 18.86
N PHE A 149 -75.29 14.39 18.57
CA PHE A 149 -75.21 15.83 18.87
C PHE A 149 -75.85 16.25 20.20
N ASP A 150 -76.75 15.44 20.79
CA ASP A 150 -77.49 15.82 22.00
C ASP A 150 -77.00 15.02 23.23
N ASN A 151 -75.92 15.50 23.85
CA ASN A 151 -75.20 14.87 24.98
C ASN A 151 -75.96 14.87 26.34
N THR A 152 -77.28 14.69 26.38
CA THR A 152 -78.06 14.87 27.63
C THR A 152 -78.86 13.67 28.13
N THR A 153 -78.74 12.48 27.51
CA THR A 153 -79.34 11.24 28.05
C THR A 153 -78.36 10.07 28.03
N ASP A 154 -78.25 9.33 29.14
CA ASP A 154 -77.39 8.14 29.41
C ASP A 154 -77.65 6.91 28.49
N ASP A 155 -78.35 7.09 27.37
CA ASP A 155 -78.88 6.02 26.51
C ASP A 155 -78.28 6.07 25.09
N ASN A 156 -76.99 6.47 24.98
CA ASN A 156 -76.31 6.61 23.71
C ASN A 156 -76.17 5.25 22.98
N MET A 157 -76.53 5.25 21.70
CA MET A 157 -76.42 4.10 20.81
C MET A 157 -75.26 4.30 19.84
N PHE A 158 -74.43 3.27 19.71
CA PHE A 158 -73.25 3.29 18.86
C PHE A 158 -73.46 2.35 17.68
N GLN A 159 -73.28 2.86 16.47
CA GLN A 159 -73.12 2.01 15.30
C GLN A 159 -71.69 1.48 15.26
N ILE A 160 -71.52 0.16 15.22
CA ILE A 160 -70.22 -0.47 15.14
C ILE A 160 -70.27 -1.60 14.11
N GLY A 161 -69.69 -1.32 12.94
CA GLY A 161 -69.85 -2.18 11.76
C GLY A 161 -71.30 -2.27 11.31
N SER A 162 -71.81 -3.49 11.13
CA SER A 162 -73.21 -3.77 10.82
C SER A 162 -74.11 -3.88 12.05
N ASP A 163 -73.61 -3.61 13.26
CA ASP A 163 -74.37 -3.77 14.50
C ASP A 163 -74.59 -2.42 15.19
N ILE A 164 -75.71 -2.31 15.91
CA ILE A 164 -76.03 -1.19 16.78
C ILE A 164 -76.02 -1.69 18.21
N VAL A 165 -75.22 -1.03 19.04
CA VAL A 165 -74.94 -1.43 20.42
C VAL A 165 -75.26 -0.28 21.36
N SER A 166 -75.97 -0.59 22.45
CA SER A 166 -76.27 0.38 23.52
C SER A 166 -75.05 0.63 24.42
N SER A 167 -74.91 1.85 24.96
CA SER A 167 -73.88 2.16 25.98
C SER A 167 -73.98 1.22 27.18
N GLU A 168 -75.19 0.95 27.66
CA GLU A 168 -75.42 0.08 28.82
C GLU A 168 -74.91 -1.35 28.60
N PHE A 169 -74.94 -1.85 27.35
CA PHE A 169 -74.33 -3.14 27.01
C PHE A 169 -72.80 -3.07 27.08
N LEU A 170 -72.19 -2.01 26.55
CA LEU A 170 -70.73 -1.81 26.62
C LEU A 170 -70.23 -1.62 28.05
N ASP A 171 -71.00 -0.95 28.91
CA ASP A 171 -70.69 -0.75 30.32
C ASP A 171 -70.79 -2.08 31.10
N ARG A 172 -71.83 -2.89 30.82
CA ARG A 172 -71.97 -4.26 31.38
C ARG A 172 -70.86 -5.20 30.92
N VAL A 173 -70.41 -5.08 29.67
CA VAL A 173 -69.28 -5.85 29.11
C VAL A 173 -67.98 -5.41 29.77
N SER A 174 -67.71 -4.11 29.86
CA SER A 174 -66.49 -3.57 30.49
C SER A 174 -66.40 -3.96 31.97
N GLN A 175 -67.51 -3.88 32.71
CA GLN A 175 -67.54 -4.30 34.12
C GLN A 175 -67.30 -5.81 34.27
N ARG A 176 -67.83 -6.66 33.37
CA ARG A 176 -67.53 -8.11 33.38
C ARG A 176 -66.07 -8.43 33.08
N VAL A 177 -65.41 -7.67 32.18
CA VAL A 177 -63.97 -7.83 31.93
C VAL A 177 -63.18 -7.56 33.21
N LEU A 178 -63.50 -6.47 33.90
CA LEU A 178 -62.84 -6.08 35.14
C LEU A 178 -63.14 -7.06 36.27
N ASP A 179 -64.38 -7.52 36.39
CA ASP A 179 -64.79 -8.53 37.36
C ASP A 179 -64.18 -9.91 37.05
N SER A 180 -63.91 -10.26 35.79
CA SER A 180 -63.21 -11.50 35.40
C SER A 180 -61.73 -11.45 35.81
N LEU A 181 -61.09 -10.29 35.61
CA LEU A 181 -59.70 -10.03 36.03
C LEU A 181 -59.53 -9.97 37.55
N GLN A 182 -60.49 -9.37 38.26
CA GLN A 182 -60.48 -9.27 39.72
C GLN A 182 -61.07 -10.51 40.42
N GLY A 183 -61.97 -11.24 39.74
CA GLY A 183 -62.89 -12.25 40.30
C GLY A 183 -62.34 -13.65 40.51
N SER A 184 -61.07 -13.90 40.18
CA SER A 184 -60.40 -15.14 40.64
C SER A 184 -60.20 -15.19 42.17
N THR A 185 -60.61 -14.15 42.91
CA THR A 185 -60.43 -14.04 44.36
C THR A 185 -61.69 -14.19 45.22
N LYS A 186 -62.90 -14.33 44.66
CA LYS A 186 -64.13 -14.54 45.47
C LYS A 186 -65.05 -15.64 44.92
N GLY A 187 -64.80 -16.87 45.40
CA GLY A 187 -65.87 -17.86 45.56
C GLY A 187 -65.73 -19.16 44.79
N LYS A 188 -64.75 -20.00 45.13
CA LYS A 188 -64.91 -21.46 45.08
C LYS A 188 -64.18 -22.08 46.26
N LYS A 189 -64.96 -22.67 47.18
CA LYS A 189 -64.46 -23.62 48.17
C LYS A 189 -63.95 -24.86 47.43
N GLU A 190 -62.78 -25.33 47.86
CA GLU A 190 -62.36 -26.72 48.00
C GLU A 190 -62.93 -27.69 46.95
N ASP A 191 -62.15 -27.97 45.90
CA ASP A 191 -61.67 -29.32 45.58
C ASP A 191 -60.78 -29.31 44.31
N GLU A 192 -59.61 -29.93 44.46
CA GLU A 192 -58.66 -30.45 43.47
C GLU A 192 -58.16 -29.60 42.27
N GLN A 193 -56.83 -29.42 42.31
CA GLN A 193 -55.86 -29.53 41.20
C GLN A 193 -55.39 -28.23 40.50
N THR A 194 -54.26 -27.72 40.99
CA THR A 194 -53.20 -26.96 40.29
C THR A 194 -53.66 -26.02 39.17
N VAL A 195 -54.20 -24.86 39.54
CA VAL A 195 -54.16 -23.67 38.68
C VAL A 195 -53.09 -22.77 39.29
N SER A 196 -51.99 -22.58 38.58
CA SER A 196 -50.87 -21.73 38.98
C SER A 196 -51.35 -20.30 39.28
N ASP A 197 -51.03 -19.80 40.47
CA ASP A 197 -51.29 -18.43 40.94
C ASP A 197 -50.68 -17.31 40.03
N ASP A 198 -49.94 -17.67 38.97
CA ASP A 198 -49.20 -16.74 38.11
C ASP A 198 -50.06 -15.97 37.07
N ASN A 199 -51.34 -16.32 36.87
CA ASN A 199 -52.21 -15.69 35.85
C ASN A 199 -53.25 -14.68 36.41
N ILE A 200 -53.16 -14.31 37.69
CA ILE A 200 -54.09 -13.35 38.29
C ILE A 200 -53.59 -11.94 38.00
N GLY A 201 -54.17 -11.29 36.98
CA GLY A 201 -53.89 -9.90 36.62
C GLY A 201 -53.49 -9.64 35.16
N LEU A 202 -53.49 -10.65 34.29
CA LEU A 202 -53.21 -10.53 32.85
C LEU A 202 -54.21 -11.35 32.03
N ALA A 203 -54.90 -10.74 31.06
CA ALA A 203 -55.78 -11.45 30.12
C ALA A 203 -55.56 -10.98 28.68
N MET A 204 -55.47 -11.92 27.74
CA MET A 204 -55.37 -11.59 26.31
C MET A 204 -56.69 -11.04 25.79
N VAL A 205 -56.65 -9.88 25.12
CA VAL A 205 -57.84 -9.24 24.57
C VAL A 205 -58.48 -10.10 23.48
N SER A 206 -57.71 -10.92 22.78
CA SER A 206 -58.22 -11.92 21.83
C SER A 206 -59.09 -12.99 22.49
N ASP A 207 -58.74 -13.41 23.70
CA ASP A 207 -59.51 -14.39 24.46
C ASP A 207 -60.79 -13.77 25.00
N LEU A 208 -60.71 -12.54 25.51
CA LEU A 208 -61.88 -11.77 25.93
C LEU A 208 -62.86 -11.57 24.75
N SER A 209 -62.34 -11.08 23.62
CA SER A 209 -63.11 -10.81 22.39
C SER A 209 -63.81 -12.06 21.85
N ASN A 210 -63.11 -13.20 21.76
CA ASN A 210 -63.62 -14.40 21.11
C ASN A 210 -64.41 -15.35 22.03
N ARG A 211 -63.98 -15.52 23.30
CA ARG A 211 -64.55 -16.51 24.21
C ARG A 211 -65.58 -15.94 25.19
N GLU A 212 -65.38 -14.72 25.67
CA GLU A 212 -66.23 -14.16 26.72
C GLU A 212 -67.34 -13.25 26.18
N PHE A 213 -67.04 -12.45 25.14
CA PHE A 213 -67.96 -11.40 24.68
C PHE A 213 -68.49 -11.57 23.24
N HIS A 214 -67.85 -12.42 22.42
CA HIS A 214 -68.19 -12.62 21.00
C HIS A 214 -68.33 -11.29 20.23
N LEU A 215 -67.43 -10.35 20.52
CA LEU A 215 -67.33 -9.05 19.87
C LEU A 215 -66.08 -9.04 18.98
N PRO A 216 -66.14 -8.45 17.78
CA PRO A 216 -64.92 -8.21 16.99
C PRO A 216 -63.82 -7.53 17.80
N MET A 217 -62.56 -7.90 17.54
CA MET A 217 -61.37 -7.43 18.28
C MET A 217 -61.29 -5.90 18.34
N GLU A 218 -61.54 -5.24 17.22
CA GLU A 218 -61.49 -3.77 17.10
C GLU A 218 -62.50 -3.08 18.03
N ILE A 219 -63.68 -3.67 18.18
CA ILE A 219 -64.75 -3.19 19.07
C ILE A 219 -64.37 -3.38 20.53
N THR A 220 -63.81 -4.54 20.85
CA THR A 220 -63.36 -4.86 22.21
C THR A 220 -62.25 -3.90 22.65
N LEU A 221 -61.29 -3.62 21.75
CA LEU A 221 -60.22 -2.65 22.01
C LEU A 221 -60.74 -1.22 22.16
N GLN A 222 -61.70 -0.79 21.33
CA GLN A 222 -62.29 0.55 21.43
C GLN A 222 -63.07 0.72 22.75
N ALA A 223 -63.83 -0.30 23.16
CA ALA A 223 -64.55 -0.30 24.44
C ALA A 223 -63.58 -0.21 25.63
N LEU A 224 -62.52 -1.02 25.63
CA LEU A 224 -61.49 -1.01 26.68
C LEU A 224 -60.73 0.33 26.73
N LYS A 225 -60.28 0.87 25.59
CA LYS A 225 -59.56 2.16 25.54
C LYS A 225 -60.39 3.32 26.10
N THR A 226 -61.71 3.31 25.91
CA THR A 226 -62.59 4.42 26.32
C THR A 226 -63.03 4.31 27.79
N ARG A 227 -63.05 3.10 28.37
CA ARG A 227 -63.68 2.81 29.66
C ARG A 227 -62.75 2.15 30.69
N LEU A 228 -61.43 2.16 30.45
CA LEU A 228 -60.46 1.55 31.36
C LEU A 228 -60.39 2.35 32.69
N PRO A 229 -60.60 1.71 33.86
CA PRO A 229 -60.39 2.36 35.15
C PRO A 229 -58.90 2.55 35.45
N SER A 230 -58.59 3.52 36.32
CA SER A 230 -57.23 3.74 36.84
C SER A 230 -56.71 2.50 37.57
N GLY A 231 -55.56 1.96 37.15
CA GLY A 231 -54.99 0.73 37.71
C GLY A 231 -54.88 -0.44 36.71
N PHE A 232 -55.34 -0.26 35.47
CA PHE A 232 -55.19 -1.23 34.39
C PHE A 232 -54.58 -0.56 33.15
N GLN A 233 -53.86 -1.34 32.35
CA GLN A 233 -53.25 -0.89 31.11
C GLN A 233 -53.37 -1.95 30.01
N LEU A 234 -53.45 -1.48 28.75
CA LEU A 234 -53.36 -2.33 27.57
C LEU A 234 -51.90 -2.43 27.13
N LEU A 235 -51.39 -3.65 27.03
CA LEU A 235 -50.02 -3.96 26.64
C LEU A 235 -50.02 -4.66 25.28
N GLU A 236 -49.18 -4.19 24.37
CA GLU A 236 -48.90 -4.90 23.12
C GLU A 236 -47.77 -5.89 23.39
N LEU A 237 -48.09 -7.18 23.40
CA LEU A 237 -47.13 -8.28 23.54
C LEU A 237 -46.87 -8.89 22.15
N GLY A 238 -45.75 -9.61 21.99
CA GLY A 238 -45.48 -10.35 20.75
C GLY A 238 -46.56 -11.40 20.40
N SER A 239 -47.37 -11.80 21.39
CA SER A 239 -48.49 -12.73 21.24
C SER A 239 -49.86 -12.06 20.99
N GLY A 240 -49.94 -10.72 21.02
CA GLY A 240 -51.18 -9.95 20.86
C GLY A 240 -51.36 -8.88 21.94
N ILE A 241 -52.53 -8.24 21.98
CA ILE A 241 -52.83 -7.21 22.98
C ILE A 241 -53.37 -7.87 24.25
N ALA A 242 -52.79 -7.54 25.40
CA ALA A 242 -53.21 -8.00 26.71
C ALA A 242 -53.70 -6.85 27.59
N LEU A 243 -54.65 -7.13 28.47
CA LEU A 243 -55.08 -6.24 29.54
C LEU A 243 -54.40 -6.68 30.83
N ALA A 244 -53.64 -5.77 31.45
CA ALA A 244 -52.86 -6.03 32.65
C ALA A 244 -53.24 -5.09 33.79
N GLU A 245 -53.25 -5.60 35.02
CA GLU A 245 -53.35 -4.79 36.24
C GLU A 245 -51.98 -4.18 36.57
N ASP A 246 -51.93 -2.89 36.87
CA ASP A 246 -50.68 -2.15 37.15
C ASP A 246 -49.93 -2.76 38.35
N GLY A 247 -50.65 -3.16 39.40
CA GLY A 247 -50.07 -3.78 40.58
C GLY A 247 -49.49 -5.18 40.33
N PHE A 248 -50.04 -5.93 39.36
CA PHE A 248 -49.45 -7.19 38.92
C PHE A 248 -48.15 -6.94 38.15
N MET A 249 -48.16 -5.94 37.26
CA MET A 249 -47.01 -5.59 36.43
C MET A 249 -45.80 -5.12 37.25
N GLU A 250 -46.01 -4.36 38.34
CA GLU A 250 -44.93 -3.97 39.25
C GLU A 250 -44.31 -5.18 39.96
N ARG A 251 -45.13 -6.11 40.47
CA ARG A 251 -44.64 -7.35 41.10
C ARG A 251 -43.91 -8.23 40.11
N TYR A 252 -44.42 -8.32 38.89
CA TYR A 252 -43.83 -9.10 37.82
C TYR A 252 -42.49 -8.50 37.36
N LYS A 253 -42.40 -7.17 37.20
CA LYS A 253 -41.15 -6.44 36.94
C LYS A 253 -40.13 -6.70 38.04
N GLN A 254 -40.51 -6.60 39.32
CA GLN A 254 -39.59 -6.86 40.43
C GLN A 254 -39.09 -8.30 40.45
N LYS A 255 -39.97 -9.29 40.21
CA LYS A 255 -39.60 -10.73 40.12
C LYS A 255 -38.57 -10.97 39.01
N VAL A 256 -38.70 -10.30 37.88
CA VAL A 256 -37.73 -10.36 36.78
C VAL A 256 -36.40 -9.71 37.18
N LEU A 257 -36.42 -8.50 37.72
CA LEU A 257 -35.20 -7.78 38.10
C LEU A 257 -34.41 -8.48 39.22
N ASP A 258 -35.11 -9.01 40.23
CA ASP A 258 -34.49 -9.79 41.31
C ASP A 258 -33.77 -11.02 40.75
N TYR A 259 -34.35 -11.70 39.75
CA TYR A 259 -33.71 -12.83 39.09
C TYR A 259 -32.42 -12.42 38.38
N PHE A 260 -32.44 -11.39 37.54
CA PHE A 260 -31.25 -10.92 36.84
C PHE A 260 -30.17 -10.41 37.82
N GLY A 261 -30.56 -9.84 38.96
CA GLY A 261 -29.62 -9.43 40.02
C GLY A 261 -28.90 -10.58 40.72
N THR A 262 -29.40 -11.82 40.62
CA THR A 262 -28.74 -13.01 41.17
C THR A 262 -27.75 -13.67 40.21
N LEU A 263 -27.72 -13.26 38.95
CA LEU A 263 -26.86 -13.87 37.93
C LEU A 263 -25.41 -13.44 38.10
N GLN A 264 -24.50 -14.40 37.96
CA GLN A 264 -23.04 -14.16 37.99
C GLN A 264 -22.37 -14.39 36.63
N GLU A 265 -23.13 -14.89 35.65
CA GLU A 265 -22.63 -15.16 34.30
C GLU A 265 -23.45 -14.37 33.28
N PRO A 266 -22.86 -14.01 32.12
CA PRO A 266 -23.58 -13.33 31.07
C PRO A 266 -24.66 -14.23 30.45
N VAL A 267 -25.85 -13.69 30.24
CA VAL A 267 -26.99 -14.45 29.71
C VAL A 267 -27.63 -13.77 28.52
N VAL A 268 -28.08 -14.57 27.55
CA VAL A 268 -28.92 -14.09 26.44
C VAL A 268 -30.37 -13.99 26.95
N ILE A 269 -30.96 -12.81 26.81
CA ILE A 269 -32.28 -12.50 27.39
C ILE A 269 -33.37 -13.36 26.76
N SER A 270 -33.32 -13.60 25.45
CA SER A 270 -34.26 -14.49 24.76
C SER A 270 -34.27 -15.90 25.33
N ASP A 271 -33.10 -16.44 25.72
CA ASP A 271 -32.98 -17.81 26.22
C ASP A 271 -33.57 -17.94 27.62
N VAL A 272 -33.31 -16.95 28.47
CA VAL A 272 -33.93 -16.84 29.80
C VAL A 272 -35.44 -16.71 29.68
N CYS A 273 -35.92 -15.86 28.76
CA CYS A 273 -37.34 -15.64 28.54
C CYS A 273 -38.04 -16.90 28.00
N HIS A 274 -37.44 -17.63 27.06
CA HIS A 274 -37.96 -18.92 26.59
C HIS A 274 -38.01 -19.95 27.72
N GLN A 275 -36.96 -20.04 28.54
CA GLN A 275 -36.90 -21.01 29.64
C GLN A 275 -37.95 -20.73 30.72
N ARG A 276 -38.26 -19.46 30.97
CA ARG A 276 -39.18 -19.01 32.04
C ARG A 276 -40.56 -18.60 31.55
N SER A 277 -40.83 -18.74 30.25
CA SER A 277 -42.08 -18.32 29.60
C SER A 277 -42.41 -16.84 29.86
N TRP A 278 -41.39 -15.98 29.78
CA TRP A 278 -41.54 -14.53 29.90
C TRP A 278 -41.58 -13.87 28.51
N ASP A 279 -42.24 -12.71 28.43
CA ASP A 279 -42.26 -11.91 27.22
C ASP A 279 -40.90 -11.24 27.00
N VAL A 280 -40.30 -11.46 25.83
CA VAL A 280 -38.92 -11.04 25.53
C VAL A 280 -38.80 -9.52 25.48
N ASP A 281 -39.79 -8.84 24.91
CA ASP A 281 -39.74 -7.39 24.68
C ASP A 281 -39.93 -6.62 26.00
N LEU A 282 -40.85 -7.07 26.86
CA LEU A 282 -41.01 -6.49 28.20
C LEU A 282 -39.78 -6.70 29.07
N VAL A 283 -39.24 -7.92 29.11
CA VAL A 283 -38.06 -8.22 29.93
C VAL A 283 -36.83 -7.47 29.44
N ALA A 284 -36.60 -7.42 28.12
CA ALA A 284 -35.49 -6.66 27.55
C ALA A 284 -35.58 -5.17 27.92
N THR A 285 -36.78 -4.58 27.85
CA THR A 285 -37.02 -3.19 28.23
C THR A 285 -36.74 -2.95 29.71
N TRP A 286 -37.25 -3.81 30.60
CA TRP A 286 -37.04 -3.64 32.05
C TRP A 286 -35.60 -3.85 32.46
N VAL A 287 -34.89 -4.82 31.87
CA VAL A 287 -33.47 -5.04 32.14
C VAL A 287 -32.66 -3.85 31.64
N GLN A 288 -32.94 -3.33 30.44
CA GLN A 288 -32.26 -2.13 29.93
C GLN A 288 -32.47 -0.91 30.84
N GLU A 289 -33.71 -0.63 31.23
CA GLU A 289 -34.04 0.46 32.17
C GLU A 289 -33.33 0.28 33.52
N ALA A 290 -33.32 -0.95 34.05
CA ALA A 290 -32.73 -1.24 35.33
C ALA A 290 -31.20 -1.14 35.32
N CYS A 291 -30.53 -1.51 34.22
CA CYS A 291 -29.09 -1.31 34.05
C CYS A 291 -28.67 0.16 34.14
N HIS A 292 -29.58 1.12 33.88
CA HIS A 292 -29.28 2.55 34.03
C HIS A 292 -29.26 3.02 35.50
N GLY A 293 -29.52 2.17 36.50
CA GLY A 293 -29.31 2.57 37.90
C GLY A 293 -29.65 1.57 39.01
N THR A 294 -30.55 0.61 38.81
CA THR A 294 -30.99 -0.32 39.88
C THR A 294 -30.35 -1.71 39.80
N LEU A 295 -29.96 -2.16 38.62
CA LEU A 295 -29.38 -3.46 38.36
C LEU A 295 -27.90 -3.32 38.02
N ALA A 296 -27.03 -4.01 38.76
CA ALA A 296 -25.58 -3.97 38.56
C ALA A 296 -25.16 -4.86 37.38
N GLY A 297 -25.33 -4.36 36.16
CA GLY A 297 -24.98 -5.06 34.92
C GLY A 297 -25.08 -4.15 33.71
N ASP A 298 -24.49 -4.59 32.60
CA ASP A 298 -24.58 -3.92 31.31
C ASP A 298 -25.51 -4.68 30.37
N PHE A 299 -26.37 -3.92 29.67
CA PHE A 299 -27.25 -4.45 28.64
C PHE A 299 -26.65 -4.21 27.25
N HIS A 300 -26.57 -5.27 26.44
CA HIS A 300 -26.03 -5.26 25.09
C HIS A 300 -27.12 -5.69 24.11
N GLY A 301 -27.66 -4.76 23.31
CA GLY A 301 -28.73 -5.04 22.33
C GLY A 301 -28.67 -4.13 21.09
N GLY A 302 -29.19 -4.60 19.96
CA GLY A 302 -29.16 -3.90 18.67
C GLY A 302 -30.07 -2.66 18.65
N SER A 303 -29.52 -1.52 18.24
CA SER A 303 -30.18 -0.21 18.17
C SER A 303 -31.17 -0.03 17.01
N ASN A 304 -31.93 -1.08 16.64
CA ASN A 304 -32.90 -1.00 15.54
C ASN A 304 -34.30 -0.85 16.13
N ALA A 305 -34.94 0.29 15.85
CA ALA A 305 -36.16 0.78 16.49
C ALA A 305 -37.45 -0.06 16.26
N THR A 306 -37.35 -1.28 15.74
CA THR A 306 -38.52 -2.12 15.41
C THR A 306 -38.59 -3.45 16.16
N SER A 307 -37.55 -3.86 16.91
CA SER A 307 -37.61 -4.99 17.85
C SER A 307 -36.31 -5.07 18.67
N LEU A 308 -36.42 -4.94 19.99
CA LEU A 308 -35.31 -5.10 20.94
C LEU A 308 -34.93 -6.57 21.19
N SER A 309 -35.68 -7.51 20.60
CA SER A 309 -35.81 -8.90 21.07
C SER A 309 -34.76 -9.87 20.53
N ILE A 310 -34.06 -9.56 19.45
CA ILE A 310 -33.16 -10.53 18.79
C ILE A 310 -31.71 -10.26 19.17
N GLY A 311 -31.16 -11.09 20.05
CA GLY A 311 -29.74 -11.10 20.42
C GLY A 311 -29.36 -10.17 21.58
N SER A 312 -30.33 -9.70 22.38
CA SER A 312 -30.05 -8.90 23.57
C SER A 312 -29.43 -9.75 24.70
N MET A 313 -28.37 -9.22 25.32
CA MET A 313 -27.54 -9.92 26.30
C MET A 313 -27.35 -9.05 27.55
N TYR A 314 -27.48 -9.67 28.71
CA TYR A 314 -27.21 -9.05 30.00
C TYR A 314 -25.89 -9.57 30.57
N THR A 315 -25.00 -8.65 30.95
CA THR A 315 -23.69 -8.97 31.55
C THR A 315 -23.63 -8.41 32.98
N PRO A 316 -23.65 -9.24 34.03
CA PRO A 316 -23.55 -8.77 35.41
C PRO A 316 -22.21 -8.04 35.69
N HIS A 317 -22.22 -6.95 36.45
CA HIS A 317 -20.99 -6.23 36.84
C HIS A 317 -20.04 -7.12 37.66
N ALA A 318 -20.58 -8.00 38.52
CA ALA A 318 -19.78 -8.95 39.28
C ALA A 318 -18.95 -9.87 38.37
N HIS A 319 -19.50 -10.25 37.21
CA HIS A 319 -18.78 -11.02 36.19
C HIS A 319 -17.64 -10.20 35.57
N VAL A 320 -17.93 -8.96 35.16
CA VAL A 320 -16.93 -8.05 34.55
C VAL A 320 -15.80 -7.75 35.54
N GLN A 321 -16.12 -7.54 36.82
CA GLN A 321 -15.15 -7.29 37.87
C GLN A 321 -14.30 -8.53 38.16
N ALA A 322 -14.90 -9.71 38.32
CA ALA A 322 -14.16 -10.96 38.51
C ALA A 322 -13.24 -11.27 37.31
N LEU A 323 -13.72 -10.98 36.09
CA LEU A 323 -12.92 -11.12 34.89
C LEU A 323 -11.75 -10.13 34.87
N ARG A 324 -11.98 -8.87 35.24
CA ARG A 324 -10.92 -7.85 35.34
C ARG A 324 -9.87 -8.26 36.36
N GLU A 325 -10.29 -8.70 37.54
CA GLU A 325 -9.38 -9.17 38.60
C GLU A 325 -8.55 -10.37 38.13
N ALA A 326 -9.16 -11.34 37.43
CA ALA A 326 -8.43 -12.49 36.88
C ALA A 326 -7.42 -12.10 35.79
N ILE A 327 -7.78 -11.16 34.91
CA ILE A 327 -6.88 -10.63 33.87
C ILE A 327 -5.72 -9.87 34.50
N ASP A 328 -6.00 -9.02 35.49
CA ASP A 328 -5.01 -8.20 36.17
C ASP A 328 -4.06 -9.05 37.02
N GLU A 329 -4.57 -10.10 37.69
CA GLU A 329 -3.74 -11.07 38.41
C GLU A 329 -2.83 -11.85 37.46
N LEU A 330 -3.35 -12.32 36.33
CA LEU A 330 -2.58 -13.08 35.35
C LEU A 330 -1.48 -12.23 34.71
N PHE A 331 -1.81 -11.00 34.28
CA PHE A 331 -0.83 -10.09 33.70
C PHE A 331 0.16 -9.58 34.76
N GLY A 332 -0.30 -9.30 35.98
CA GLY A 332 0.57 -8.89 37.08
C GLY A 332 1.56 -9.97 37.51
N ALA A 333 1.16 -11.24 37.48
CA ALA A 333 2.03 -12.38 37.84
C ALA A 333 3.03 -12.75 36.74
N GLN A 334 2.61 -12.72 35.46
CA GLN A 334 3.42 -13.22 34.34
C GLN A 334 4.11 -12.12 33.56
N GLY A 335 3.59 -10.89 33.58
CA GLY A 335 4.12 -9.75 32.83
C GLY A 335 3.81 -9.74 31.33
N TYR A 336 2.98 -10.66 30.82
CA TYR A 336 2.56 -10.69 29.41
C TYR A 336 1.18 -11.34 29.22
N MET A 337 0.51 -11.01 28.11
CA MET A 337 -0.76 -11.59 27.68
C MET A 337 -0.74 -11.88 26.17
N THR A 338 -1.01 -13.14 25.80
CA THR A 338 -1.14 -13.57 24.39
C THR A 338 -2.60 -13.61 23.96
N ALA A 339 -2.86 -13.60 22.65
CA ALA A 339 -4.21 -13.72 22.07
C ALA A 339 -4.94 -14.98 22.56
N SER A 340 -4.21 -16.09 22.67
CA SER A 340 -4.75 -17.37 23.14
C SER A 340 -5.17 -17.29 24.61
N ARG A 341 -4.32 -16.70 25.47
CA ARG A 341 -4.62 -16.50 26.90
C ARG A 341 -5.76 -15.51 27.12
N GLY A 342 -5.79 -14.42 26.36
CA GLY A 342 -6.89 -13.46 26.42
C GLY A 342 -8.21 -14.05 25.90
N ALA A 343 -8.18 -14.82 24.81
CA ALA A 343 -9.36 -15.50 24.29
C ALA A 343 -9.93 -16.54 25.27
N ALA A 344 -9.06 -17.26 26.00
CA ALA A 344 -9.49 -18.17 27.07
C ALA A 344 -10.23 -17.45 28.21
N LEU A 345 -9.97 -16.16 28.39
CA LEU A 345 -10.66 -15.26 29.34
C LEU A 345 -11.77 -14.43 28.66
N GLY A 346 -12.16 -14.74 27.42
CA GLY A 346 -13.23 -14.00 26.72
C GLY A 346 -12.88 -12.58 26.26
N LEU A 347 -11.60 -12.19 26.31
CA LEU A 347 -11.12 -10.93 25.73
C LEU A 347 -10.98 -11.05 24.20
N SER A 348 -11.53 -10.08 23.48
CA SER A 348 -11.27 -9.96 22.04
C SER A 348 -9.89 -9.35 21.78
N LYS A 349 -9.23 -9.77 20.69
CA LYS A 349 -7.91 -9.28 20.27
C LYS A 349 -7.85 -7.75 20.21
N ALA A 350 -8.86 -7.14 19.60
CA ALA A 350 -8.92 -5.68 19.41
C ALA A 350 -9.03 -4.88 20.71
N LYS A 351 -9.60 -5.46 21.78
CA LYS A 351 -9.79 -4.76 23.06
C LYS A 351 -8.70 -5.05 24.09
N MET A 352 -7.90 -6.10 23.87
CA MET A 352 -6.90 -6.59 24.83
C MET A 352 -5.88 -5.52 25.23
N GLY A 353 -5.34 -4.78 24.25
CA GLY A 353 -4.33 -3.75 24.48
C GLY A 353 -4.84 -2.60 25.36
N ASP A 354 -6.01 -2.06 25.03
CA ASP A 354 -6.61 -0.95 25.77
C ASP A 354 -7.03 -1.39 27.17
N TYR A 355 -7.61 -2.59 27.28
CA TYR A 355 -8.07 -3.15 28.54
C TYR A 355 -6.93 -3.34 29.56
N ILE A 356 -5.77 -3.85 29.11
CA ILE A 356 -4.60 -4.04 29.99
C ILE A 356 -3.94 -2.70 30.33
N LYS A 357 -3.87 -1.76 29.38
CA LYS A 357 -3.25 -0.44 29.61
C LYS A 357 -3.97 0.41 30.67
N GLU A 358 -5.27 0.22 30.84
CA GLU A 358 -6.03 0.88 31.90
C GLU A 358 -5.56 0.50 33.32
N SER A 359 -5.22 -0.78 33.55
CA SER A 359 -4.69 -1.25 34.85
C SER A 359 -3.17 -1.12 34.94
N PHE A 360 -2.45 -1.27 33.83
CA PHE A 360 -0.99 -1.28 33.78
C PHE A 360 -0.48 -0.26 32.75
N PRO A 361 -0.18 1.00 33.18
CA PRO A 361 0.32 2.02 32.27
C PRO A 361 1.66 1.68 31.61
N SER A 362 2.47 0.80 32.21
CA SER A 362 3.73 0.30 31.64
C SER A 362 3.55 -0.86 30.64
N ALA A 363 2.31 -1.25 30.32
CA ALA A 363 2.03 -2.25 29.30
C ALA A 363 2.22 -1.69 27.89
N VAL A 364 2.97 -2.43 27.09
CA VAL A 364 3.26 -2.14 25.68
C VAL A 364 2.54 -3.16 24.81
N LEU A 365 1.76 -2.67 23.86
CA LEU A 365 1.14 -3.49 22.82
C LEU A 365 2.19 -3.75 21.74
N VAL A 366 2.60 -5.01 21.59
CA VAL A 366 3.61 -5.44 20.59
C VAL A 366 2.93 -5.72 19.25
N SER A 367 1.81 -6.44 19.29
CA SER A 367 0.97 -6.76 18.14
C SER A 367 -0.47 -6.96 18.59
N ASP A 368 -1.41 -7.10 17.65
CA ASP A 368 -2.82 -7.45 17.96
C ASP A 368 -2.96 -8.78 18.74
N ASN A 369 -1.88 -9.56 18.84
CA ASN A 369 -1.85 -10.84 19.53
C ASN A 369 -1.02 -10.84 20.83
N LEU A 370 -0.31 -9.76 21.18
CA LEU A 370 0.60 -9.77 22.31
C LEU A 370 0.72 -8.41 23.02
N VAL A 371 0.52 -8.43 24.34
CA VAL A 371 0.78 -7.31 25.25
C VAL A 371 1.84 -7.73 26.27
N VAL A 372 2.82 -6.86 26.51
CA VAL A 372 3.96 -7.15 27.38
C VAL A 372 4.20 -6.00 28.36
N SER A 373 4.58 -6.32 29.59
CA SER A 373 5.00 -5.34 30.58
C SER A 373 6.42 -4.85 30.30
N SER A 374 6.57 -3.53 30.22
CA SER A 374 7.89 -2.91 30.06
C SER A 374 8.82 -3.24 31.23
N ASP A 375 8.31 -3.33 32.45
CA ASP A 375 9.12 -3.52 33.65
C ASP A 375 9.50 -4.99 33.87
N ALA A 376 8.62 -5.92 33.51
CA ALA A 376 8.81 -7.34 33.78
C ALA A 376 9.60 -8.07 32.67
N ILE A 377 9.46 -7.64 31.40
CA ILE A 377 10.10 -8.32 30.27
C ILE A 377 11.09 -7.38 29.55
N LEU A 378 10.67 -6.18 29.15
CA LEU A 378 11.51 -5.33 28.30
C LEU A 378 12.75 -4.81 29.02
N ALA A 379 12.61 -4.28 30.24
CA ALA A 379 13.74 -3.73 31.00
C ALA A 379 14.80 -4.78 31.41
N PRO A 380 14.43 -5.99 31.89
CA PRO A 380 15.40 -7.06 32.11
C PRO A 380 16.09 -7.50 30.83
N LEU A 381 15.34 -7.66 29.73
CA LEU A 381 15.91 -8.05 28.44
C LEU A 381 16.88 -6.99 27.90
N GLU A 382 16.54 -5.70 28.05
CA GLU A 382 17.42 -4.58 27.70
C GLU A 382 18.72 -4.61 28.49
N ALA A 383 18.65 -4.85 29.80
CA ALA A 383 19.84 -4.93 30.66
C ALA A 383 20.78 -6.06 30.24
N VAL A 384 20.23 -7.24 29.94
CA VAL A 384 21.01 -8.41 29.49
C VAL A 384 21.64 -8.15 28.12
N PHE A 385 20.91 -7.51 27.20
CA PHE A 385 21.48 -7.13 25.90
C PHE A 385 22.63 -6.14 26.06
N GLN A 386 22.46 -5.11 26.90
CA GLN A 386 23.51 -4.13 27.19
C GLN A 386 24.77 -4.78 27.76
N GLU A 387 24.62 -5.77 28.66
CA GLU A 387 25.74 -6.54 29.19
C GLU A 387 26.45 -7.35 28.09
N ALA A 388 25.70 -8.07 27.25
CA ALA A 388 26.28 -8.84 26.15
C ALA A 388 26.99 -7.96 25.12
N ILE A 389 26.46 -6.76 24.85
CA ILE A 389 27.11 -5.76 24.00
C ILE A 389 28.44 -5.30 24.61
N ALA A 390 28.49 -5.07 25.93
CA ALA A 390 29.70 -4.64 26.62
C ALA A 390 30.81 -5.71 26.62
N VAL A 391 30.42 -6.99 26.68
CA VAL A 391 31.35 -8.14 26.70
C VAL A 391 31.67 -8.66 25.28
N LEU A 392 31.02 -8.13 24.24
CA LEU A 392 31.10 -8.63 22.86
C LEU A 392 30.65 -10.11 22.76
N GLY A 393 29.59 -10.46 23.50
CA GLY A 393 29.03 -11.81 23.61
C GLY A 393 27.67 -11.97 22.95
N PHE A 394 26.94 -12.99 23.40
CA PHE A 394 25.59 -13.37 22.97
C PHE A 394 24.67 -13.60 24.17
N VAL A 395 23.36 -13.71 23.92
CA VAL A 395 22.33 -13.98 24.91
C VAL A 395 21.38 -15.04 24.37
N ASP A 396 21.18 -16.11 25.12
CA ASP A 396 20.13 -17.09 24.86
C ASP A 396 18.76 -16.52 25.29
N LEU A 397 17.88 -16.28 24.32
CA LEU A 397 16.56 -15.71 24.58
C LEU A 397 15.64 -16.70 25.31
N GLN A 398 15.90 -18.01 25.22
CA GLN A 398 15.11 -19.02 25.93
C GLN A 398 15.21 -18.89 27.45
N SER A 399 16.31 -18.31 27.93
CA SER A 399 16.53 -18.06 29.36
C SER A 399 15.84 -16.78 29.88
N HIS A 400 15.34 -15.92 28.98
CA HIS A 400 14.80 -14.60 29.33
C HIS A 400 13.38 -14.33 28.82
N LEU A 401 12.91 -15.05 27.81
CA LEU A 401 11.58 -14.93 27.26
C LEU A 401 10.75 -16.21 27.50
N PRO A 402 9.46 -16.08 27.86
CA PRO A 402 8.56 -17.22 27.92
C PRO A 402 8.43 -17.93 26.57
N VAL A 403 8.29 -19.26 26.60
CA VAL A 403 8.14 -20.11 25.39
C VAL A 403 6.97 -19.65 24.52
N ASP A 404 5.84 -19.26 25.13
CA ASP A 404 4.67 -18.77 24.38
C ASP A 404 4.96 -17.53 23.51
N ILE A 405 5.97 -16.72 23.88
CA ILE A 405 6.41 -15.57 23.09
C ILE A 405 7.40 -16.04 22.03
N LEU A 406 8.36 -16.89 22.42
CA LEU A 406 9.41 -17.42 21.53
C LEU A 406 8.84 -18.22 20.35
N ASP A 407 7.78 -19.00 20.57
CA ASP A 407 7.09 -19.75 19.53
C ASP A 407 6.45 -18.85 18.46
N GLN A 408 6.27 -17.56 18.75
CA GLN A 408 5.78 -16.55 17.80
C GLN A 408 6.97 -15.71 17.30
N GLU A 409 7.61 -16.17 16.22
CA GLU A 409 8.84 -15.54 15.69
C GLU A 409 8.66 -14.05 15.37
N GLU A 410 7.52 -13.65 14.79
CA GLU A 410 7.25 -12.24 14.45
C GLU A 410 7.18 -11.34 15.69
N ASP A 411 6.53 -11.82 16.75
CA ASP A 411 6.34 -11.05 17.99
C ASP A 411 7.65 -10.98 18.78
N THR A 412 8.41 -12.09 18.83
CA THR A 412 9.75 -12.12 19.43
C THR A 412 10.70 -11.15 18.72
N ARG A 413 10.68 -11.13 17.38
CA ARG A 413 11.49 -10.20 16.59
C ARG A 413 11.11 -8.76 16.88
N LYS A 414 9.82 -8.41 16.95
CA LYS A 414 9.36 -7.06 17.30
C LYS A 414 9.82 -6.64 18.69
N ILE A 415 9.73 -7.51 19.68
CA ILE A 415 10.23 -7.22 21.04
C ILE A 415 11.73 -6.91 21.00
N ALA A 416 12.52 -7.81 20.42
CA ALA A 416 13.96 -7.70 20.49
C ALA A 416 14.50 -6.57 19.58
N GLU A 417 14.04 -6.46 18.34
CA GLU A 417 14.55 -5.48 17.36
C GLU A 417 13.91 -4.09 17.49
N GLU A 418 12.57 -4.03 17.51
CA GLU A 418 11.86 -2.74 17.47
C GLU A 418 11.76 -2.08 18.85
N LEU A 419 11.57 -2.86 19.92
CA LEU A 419 11.39 -2.29 21.26
C LEU A 419 12.71 -2.19 22.04
N VAL A 420 13.51 -3.26 22.09
CA VAL A 420 14.74 -3.28 22.90
C VAL A 420 15.93 -2.67 22.16
N ILE A 421 16.33 -3.20 21.00
CA ILE A 421 17.50 -2.71 20.25
C ILE A 421 17.35 -1.24 19.84
N SER A 422 16.14 -0.82 19.44
CA SER A 422 15.90 0.59 19.08
C SER A 422 16.04 1.53 20.29
N SER A 423 15.64 1.08 21.49
CA SER A 423 15.77 1.85 22.73
C SER A 423 17.23 2.01 23.15
N ILE A 424 18.01 0.92 23.10
CA ILE A 424 19.46 0.94 23.37
C ILE A 424 20.18 1.88 22.38
N SER A 425 19.82 1.81 21.09
CA SER A 425 20.41 2.65 20.05
C SER A 425 20.15 4.15 20.28
N LYS A 426 18.93 4.52 20.68
CA LYS A 426 18.55 5.91 21.00
C LYS A 426 19.29 6.45 22.23
N GLN A 427 19.51 5.64 23.25
CA GLN A 427 20.27 6.05 24.45
C GLN A 427 21.73 6.38 24.10
N ASP A 428 22.35 5.67 23.15
CA ASP A 428 23.75 5.87 22.79
C ASP A 428 23.99 7.14 21.94
N GLU A 429 23.00 7.58 21.15
CA GLU A 429 23.07 8.85 20.41
C GLU A 429 23.02 10.08 21.34
N THR A 430 22.26 10.00 22.44
CA THR A 430 22.15 11.13 23.39
C THR A 430 23.47 11.44 24.13
N LYS A 431 24.38 10.46 24.27
CA LYS A 431 25.71 10.64 24.88
C LYS A 431 26.77 11.21 23.92
N LYS A 432 26.56 11.18 22.60
CA LYS A 432 27.57 11.55 21.57
C LYS A 432 27.42 12.97 21.00
N ASN A 433 26.59 13.84 21.58
CA ASN A 433 26.41 15.22 21.14
C ASN A 433 27.57 16.18 21.52
N SER A 434 28.81 15.80 21.21
CA SER A 434 29.93 16.73 21.09
C SER A 434 30.65 16.55 19.74
N LYS A 435 30.23 17.36 18.77
CA LYS A 435 30.94 17.79 17.54
C LYS A 435 31.72 16.71 16.76
N THR A 436 31.06 16.08 15.79
CA THR A 436 31.59 15.94 14.41
C THR A 436 30.50 15.35 13.49
N LYS A 437 30.00 16.16 12.54
CA LYS A 437 29.10 15.69 11.49
C LYS A 437 29.91 14.99 10.39
N LYS A 438 29.77 13.67 10.26
CA LYS A 438 30.02 12.95 9.01
C LYS A 438 29.11 11.72 8.92
N LYS A 439 28.46 11.58 7.76
CA LYS A 439 27.68 10.44 7.23
C LYS A 439 27.89 9.12 7.99
N LYS A 440 26.83 8.50 8.50
CA LYS A 440 26.86 7.08 8.85
C LYS A 440 25.47 6.45 8.74
N ALA A 441 25.42 5.31 8.05
CA ALA A 441 24.35 4.33 8.20
C ALA A 441 24.22 3.99 9.69
N SER A 442 22.98 3.81 10.17
CA SER A 442 22.68 3.36 11.53
C SER A 442 23.45 2.08 11.82
N ALA A 443 24.49 2.16 12.65
CA ALA A 443 25.25 0.99 13.06
C ALA A 443 24.34 0.17 14.00
N SER A 444 23.85 -0.98 13.54
CA SER A 444 23.08 -1.89 14.38
C SER A 444 23.92 -2.36 15.57
N VAL A 445 23.30 -2.41 16.74
CA VAL A 445 23.96 -2.74 18.01
C VAL A 445 24.16 -4.26 18.17
N GLY A 446 23.31 -5.07 17.54
CA GLY A 446 23.41 -6.52 17.44
C GLY A 446 22.35 -7.08 16.48
N VAL A 447 22.28 -8.40 16.37
CA VAL A 447 21.34 -9.14 15.51
C VAL A 447 20.63 -10.20 16.34
N VAL A 448 19.34 -10.41 16.05
CA VAL A 448 18.53 -11.47 16.66
C VAL A 448 18.32 -12.58 15.64
N VAL A 449 18.58 -13.81 16.06
CA VAL A 449 18.51 -15.04 15.26
C VAL A 449 17.45 -15.92 15.90
N LEU A 450 16.47 -16.34 15.11
CA LEU A 450 15.37 -17.20 15.56
C LEU A 450 15.37 -18.49 14.73
N SER A 451 15.05 -19.59 15.36
CA SER A 451 14.90 -20.91 14.74
C SER A 451 13.78 -21.69 15.40
N SER A 452 13.39 -22.81 14.80
CA SER A 452 12.48 -23.80 15.42
C SER A 452 13.01 -24.34 16.76
N SER A 453 14.31 -24.23 17.02
CA SER A 453 14.97 -24.71 18.24
C SER A 453 15.13 -23.66 19.35
N GLY A 454 14.90 -22.37 19.05
CA GLY A 454 15.08 -21.29 20.02
C GLY A 454 15.50 -19.96 19.41
N GLY A 455 15.82 -18.98 20.26
CA GLY A 455 16.20 -17.63 19.88
C GLY A 455 17.50 -17.15 20.52
N LEU A 456 18.31 -16.40 19.77
CA LEU A 456 19.65 -15.97 20.16
C LEU A 456 19.85 -14.51 19.76
N PHE A 457 20.31 -13.68 20.70
CA PHE A 457 20.82 -12.35 20.39
C PHE A 457 22.35 -12.39 20.33
N VAL A 458 22.93 -11.81 19.28
CA VAL A 458 24.38 -11.73 19.10
C VAL A 458 24.81 -10.28 18.90
N SER A 459 25.74 -9.82 19.73
CA SER A 459 26.26 -8.45 19.61
C SER A 459 27.05 -8.23 18.31
N THR A 460 27.00 -7.03 17.75
CA THR A 460 27.78 -6.68 16.54
C THR A 460 29.28 -6.86 16.76
N GLY A 461 29.74 -6.67 18.00
CA GLY A 461 31.13 -6.94 18.39
C GLY A 461 31.54 -8.40 18.22
N MET A 462 30.69 -9.34 18.62
CA MET A 462 30.93 -10.77 18.45
C MET A 462 30.96 -11.16 16.96
N ILE A 463 30.02 -10.64 16.17
CA ILE A 463 29.98 -10.87 14.71
C ILE A 463 31.28 -10.40 14.06
N GLN A 464 31.74 -9.19 14.39
CA GLN A 464 33.02 -8.66 13.89
C GLN A 464 34.22 -9.49 14.35
N HIS A 465 34.20 -10.02 15.57
CA HIS A 465 35.24 -10.91 16.07
C HIS A 465 35.31 -12.20 15.23
N ILE A 466 34.17 -12.84 14.95
CA ILE A 466 34.08 -14.03 14.09
C ILE A 466 34.59 -13.71 12.67
N GLN A 467 34.12 -12.61 12.08
CA GLN A 467 34.50 -12.18 10.73
C GLN A 467 35.99 -11.84 10.61
N LYS A 468 36.63 -11.35 11.67
CA LYS A 468 38.04 -10.95 11.64
C LYS A 468 39.01 -12.08 11.98
N ASN A 469 38.62 -12.99 12.86
CA ASN A 469 39.55 -13.98 13.43
C ASN A 469 39.31 -15.42 12.93
N ILE A 470 38.09 -15.77 12.52
CA ILE A 470 37.75 -17.14 12.11
C ILE A 470 37.62 -17.23 10.59
N VAL A 471 36.84 -16.31 9.99
CA VAL A 471 36.51 -16.33 8.56
C VAL A 471 37.74 -16.26 7.62
N PRO A 472 38.76 -15.41 7.83
CA PRO A 472 39.87 -15.28 6.88
C PRO A 472 40.68 -16.56 6.69
N ASP A 473 40.89 -17.32 7.77
CA ASP A 473 41.62 -18.59 7.72
C ASP A 473 40.86 -19.67 6.94
N LEU A 474 39.52 -19.68 7.03
CA LEU A 474 38.67 -20.59 6.28
C LEU A 474 38.66 -20.23 4.79
N ILE A 475 38.52 -18.95 4.47
CA ILE A 475 38.61 -18.45 3.09
C ILE A 475 39.93 -18.90 2.47
N GLY A 476 41.06 -18.73 3.16
CA GLY A 476 42.37 -19.13 2.65
C GLY A 476 42.49 -20.62 2.36
N LYS A 477 41.98 -21.48 3.26
CA LYS A 477 42.00 -22.95 3.07
C LYS A 477 41.08 -23.39 1.94
N HIS A 478 39.86 -22.87 1.91
CA HIS A 478 38.87 -23.19 0.88
C HIS A 478 39.35 -22.72 -0.50
N ALA A 479 39.85 -21.48 -0.60
CA ALA A 479 40.37 -20.92 -1.84
C ALA A 479 41.48 -21.78 -2.45
N LYS A 480 42.37 -22.31 -1.61
CA LYS A 480 43.44 -23.22 -2.03
C LYS A 480 42.91 -24.54 -2.57
N SER A 481 42.03 -25.21 -1.83
CA SER A 481 41.44 -26.48 -2.27
C SER A 481 40.64 -26.32 -3.56
N ARG A 482 39.87 -25.23 -3.67
CA ARG A 482 39.01 -24.95 -4.82
C ARG A 482 39.81 -24.57 -6.07
N ALA A 483 40.86 -23.75 -5.92
CA ALA A 483 41.75 -23.42 -7.02
C ALA A 483 42.49 -24.65 -7.58
N GLU A 484 42.93 -25.56 -6.70
CA GLU A 484 43.55 -26.83 -7.10
C GLU A 484 42.57 -27.76 -7.86
N GLU A 485 41.30 -27.82 -7.44
CA GLU A 485 40.25 -28.58 -8.14
C GLU A 485 39.95 -28.03 -9.54
N ILE A 486 39.82 -26.70 -9.65
CA ILE A 486 39.57 -26.01 -10.92
C ILE A 486 40.73 -26.24 -11.89
N ASP A 487 41.98 -26.09 -11.42
CA ASP A 487 43.19 -26.34 -12.23
C ASP A 487 43.26 -27.80 -12.72
N ALA A 488 43.01 -28.78 -11.84
CA ALA A 488 42.99 -30.20 -12.19
C ALA A 488 41.89 -30.56 -13.20
N SER A 489 40.72 -29.92 -13.12
CA SER A 489 39.61 -30.14 -14.06
C SER A 489 39.90 -29.60 -15.47
N GLY A 490 40.73 -28.55 -15.58
CA GLY A 490 41.14 -27.95 -16.85
C GLY A 490 42.05 -28.84 -17.70
N GLU A 491 42.92 -29.64 -17.08
CA GLU A 491 43.89 -30.49 -17.80
C GLU A 491 43.26 -31.73 -18.47
N ALA A 492 42.11 -32.21 -17.99
CA ALA A 492 41.46 -33.41 -18.54
C ALA A 492 40.80 -33.21 -19.92
N SER A 493 40.63 -31.97 -20.38
CA SER A 493 39.83 -31.64 -21.57
C SER A 493 40.64 -31.51 -22.88
N THR A 494 41.97 -31.58 -22.85
CA THR A 494 42.83 -31.34 -24.03
C THR A 494 43.58 -32.57 -24.57
N ALA A 495 43.26 -33.76 -24.09
CA ALA A 495 43.97 -35.00 -24.46
C ALA A 495 43.19 -35.99 -25.34
N THR A 496 42.26 -35.57 -26.21
CA THR A 496 41.74 -36.45 -27.28
C THR A 496 41.12 -35.66 -28.42
N THR A 497 41.88 -35.39 -29.49
CA THR A 497 41.43 -35.52 -30.90
C THR A 497 42.54 -35.03 -31.83
N ASP A 498 43.41 -35.94 -32.25
CA ASP A 498 44.36 -35.69 -33.33
C ASP A 498 44.47 -36.93 -34.21
N SER A 499 43.49 -37.10 -35.12
CA SER A 499 43.65 -37.86 -36.36
C SER A 499 42.40 -37.78 -37.24
N SER A 500 42.44 -37.03 -38.35
CA SER A 500 42.25 -37.60 -39.70
C SER A 500 42.20 -36.50 -40.78
N LYS A 501 43.11 -36.63 -41.74
CA LYS A 501 43.09 -36.00 -43.06
C LYS A 501 41.88 -36.51 -43.87
N SER A 502 41.23 -35.67 -44.67
CA SER A 502 41.23 -35.83 -46.14
C SER A 502 40.43 -34.75 -46.88
N SER A 503 40.94 -34.45 -48.08
CA SER A 503 40.47 -33.60 -49.17
C SER A 503 39.08 -33.91 -49.74
N SER A 504 38.36 -32.90 -50.27
CA SER A 504 38.19 -32.67 -51.73
C SER A 504 37.00 -31.75 -52.12
N LYS A 505 37.35 -30.74 -52.95
CA LYS A 505 36.67 -30.18 -54.14
C LYS A 505 35.16 -30.48 -54.43
N LYS A 506 34.43 -29.35 -54.63
CA LYS A 506 33.66 -28.94 -55.85
C LYS A 506 32.13 -29.19 -55.91
N LYS A 507 31.44 -28.07 -56.21
CA LYS A 507 30.27 -27.86 -57.12
C LYS A 507 28.83 -28.09 -56.59
N GLY A 508 28.14 -26.96 -56.35
CA GLY A 508 26.99 -26.48 -57.16
C GLY A 508 25.58 -27.03 -56.89
N GLY A 509 24.60 -26.12 -56.83
CA GLY A 509 23.25 -26.38 -57.39
C GLY A 509 22.03 -26.28 -56.47
N ARG A 510 21.44 -25.08 -56.43
CA ARG A 510 19.99 -24.72 -56.48
C ARG A 510 18.88 -25.68 -55.97
N LYS A 511 18.02 -25.05 -55.12
CA LYS A 511 16.53 -25.09 -55.03
C LYS A 511 15.83 -26.34 -54.44
N GLY A 512 15.16 -26.11 -53.29
CA GLY A 512 13.71 -26.25 -53.19
C GLY A 512 13.10 -27.03 -52.01
N LYS A 513 12.27 -26.29 -51.23
CA LYS A 513 10.91 -26.68 -50.77
C LYS A 513 10.72 -27.29 -49.36
N LYS A 514 10.10 -26.45 -48.49
CA LYS A 514 9.07 -26.65 -47.44
C LYS A 514 9.09 -27.90 -46.52
N GLY A 515 9.02 -27.63 -45.21
CA GLY A 515 8.44 -28.53 -44.20
C GLY A 515 8.51 -28.00 -42.74
N SER A 516 7.40 -27.45 -42.24
CA SER A 516 6.85 -27.51 -40.86
C SER A 516 7.74 -27.45 -39.58
N LYS A 517 7.62 -26.34 -38.85
CA LYS A 517 7.02 -26.16 -37.49
C LYS A 517 7.19 -27.26 -36.41
N ALA A 518 7.92 -26.95 -35.35
CA ALA A 518 7.71 -27.29 -33.91
C ALA A 518 8.76 -26.49 -33.09
N SER A 519 8.42 -25.38 -32.43
CA SER A 519 8.05 -25.25 -31.01
C SER A 519 8.97 -25.99 -30.03
N GLN A 520 9.85 -25.24 -29.38
CA GLN A 520 10.26 -25.47 -27.99
C GLN A 520 10.75 -24.13 -27.42
N ASP A 521 9.78 -23.41 -26.82
CA ASP A 521 10.03 -22.58 -25.65
C ASP A 521 10.31 -23.53 -24.50
N GLU A 522 11.49 -23.45 -23.88
CA GLU A 522 11.72 -23.82 -22.49
C GLU A 522 12.75 -22.84 -21.90
N THR A 523 12.17 -21.87 -21.19
CA THR A 523 12.64 -21.23 -19.95
C THR A 523 14.04 -21.60 -19.45
N ASN A 524 14.95 -20.62 -19.53
CA ASN A 524 16.25 -20.65 -18.88
C ASN A 524 16.15 -19.92 -17.53
N ASN A 525 15.75 -20.63 -16.48
CA ASN A 525 15.80 -20.16 -15.09
C ASN A 525 16.66 -21.15 -14.30
N ASN A 526 17.98 -20.97 -14.31
CA ASN A 526 18.88 -21.64 -13.35
C ASN A 526 20.26 -20.97 -13.23
N SER A 527 20.31 -19.68 -12.89
CA SER A 527 21.59 -18.94 -12.71
C SER A 527 22.10 -18.87 -11.26
N ASN A 528 21.35 -19.34 -10.26
CA ASN A 528 21.77 -19.24 -8.84
C ASN A 528 22.51 -20.47 -8.29
N ALA A 529 22.39 -21.66 -8.90
CA ALA A 529 23.02 -22.86 -8.35
C ALA A 529 24.57 -22.87 -8.49
N GLU A 530 25.12 -22.09 -9.44
CA GLU A 530 26.58 -22.04 -9.67
C GLU A 530 27.34 -21.18 -8.67
N THR A 531 26.73 -20.14 -8.10
CA THR A 531 27.40 -19.20 -7.17
C THR A 531 27.69 -19.81 -5.80
N SER A 532 26.93 -20.82 -5.37
CA SER A 532 27.11 -21.51 -4.08
C SER A 532 28.40 -22.32 -3.99
N LYS A 533 29.01 -22.70 -5.13
CA LYS A 533 30.24 -23.53 -5.16
C LYS A 533 31.52 -22.77 -4.90
N ASP A 534 31.48 -21.44 -4.95
CA ASP A 534 32.66 -20.56 -4.81
C ASP A 534 32.71 -19.87 -3.43
N VAL A 535 31.85 -20.29 -2.51
CA VAL A 535 31.79 -19.81 -1.13
C VAL A 535 32.16 -20.95 -0.18
N VAL A 536 32.84 -20.63 0.93
CA VAL A 536 33.16 -21.61 1.99
C VAL A 536 31.87 -22.36 2.39
N PRO A 537 31.88 -23.70 2.41
CA PRO A 537 30.71 -24.47 2.81
C PRO A 537 30.21 -24.09 4.21
N LEU A 538 28.89 -23.96 4.38
CA LEU A 538 28.28 -23.60 5.66
C LEU A 538 28.74 -24.54 6.80
N ALA A 539 28.86 -25.83 6.51
CA ALA A 539 29.38 -26.83 7.46
C ALA A 539 30.78 -26.51 8.00
N GLU A 540 31.68 -25.97 7.20
CA GLU A 540 33.03 -25.61 7.65
C GLU A 540 33.01 -24.36 8.55
N ILE A 541 32.13 -23.40 8.25
CA ILE A 541 31.95 -22.19 9.06
C ILE A 541 31.32 -22.54 10.39
N VAL A 542 30.20 -23.27 10.40
CA VAL A 542 29.50 -23.72 11.62
C VAL A 542 30.43 -24.49 12.54
N LYS A 543 31.17 -25.47 12.00
CA LYS A 543 32.16 -26.24 12.76
C LYS A 543 33.23 -25.35 13.38
N SER A 544 33.74 -24.38 12.62
CA SER A 544 34.81 -23.50 13.10
C SER A 544 34.32 -22.48 14.12
N VAL A 545 33.10 -21.97 13.97
CA VAL A 545 32.46 -21.10 14.97
C VAL A 545 32.23 -21.88 16.25
N GLY A 546 31.64 -23.07 16.20
CA GLY A 546 31.40 -23.92 17.36
C GLY A 546 32.69 -24.31 18.12
N LEU A 547 33.77 -24.61 17.40
CA LEU A 547 35.06 -24.93 18.03
C LEU A 547 35.75 -23.73 18.70
N ASN A 548 35.55 -22.51 18.16
CA ASN A 548 36.12 -21.29 18.74
C ASN A 548 35.22 -20.63 19.79
N GLN A 549 33.94 -21.02 19.85
CA GLN A 549 32.92 -20.50 20.77
C GLN A 549 32.10 -21.68 21.35
N PRO A 550 32.67 -22.47 22.27
CA PRO A 550 32.00 -23.67 22.80
C PRO A 550 30.71 -23.37 23.56
N GLU A 551 30.61 -22.21 24.19
CA GLU A 551 29.39 -21.76 24.90
C GLU A 551 28.19 -21.64 23.97
N LEU A 552 28.42 -21.37 22.68
CA LEU A 552 27.37 -21.28 21.66
C LEU A 552 26.80 -22.66 21.29
N LEU A 553 27.59 -23.73 21.48
CA LEU A 553 27.12 -25.11 21.30
C LEU A 553 26.24 -25.57 22.45
N ASP A 554 26.34 -24.96 23.64
CA ASP A 554 25.46 -25.29 24.76
C ASP A 554 24.03 -24.77 24.52
N VAL A 555 23.87 -23.73 23.71
CA VAL A 555 22.57 -23.20 23.27
C VAL A 555 21.98 -24.03 22.10
N ASP A 556 22.81 -24.80 21.41
CA ASP A 556 22.42 -25.63 20.26
C ASP A 556 22.73 -27.12 20.52
N PRO A 557 21.94 -27.80 21.38
CA PRO A 557 22.22 -29.18 21.78
C PRO A 557 22.20 -30.15 20.59
N LEU A 558 21.40 -29.88 19.57
CA LEU A 558 21.35 -30.69 18.34
C LEU A 558 22.66 -30.60 17.57
N MET A 559 23.18 -29.39 17.37
CA MET A 559 24.46 -29.19 16.69
C MET A 559 25.64 -29.75 17.52
N LYS A 560 25.58 -29.61 18.85
CA LYS A 560 26.57 -30.17 19.77
C LYS A 560 26.67 -31.70 19.64
N GLU A 561 25.53 -32.39 19.67
CA GLU A 561 25.49 -33.85 19.50
C GLU A 561 26.01 -34.28 18.12
N ALA A 562 25.68 -33.55 17.06
CA ALA A 562 26.18 -33.81 15.71
C ALA A 562 27.71 -33.64 15.60
N MET A 563 28.27 -32.62 16.27
CA MET A 563 29.72 -32.39 16.29
C MET A 563 30.47 -33.46 17.08
N GLU A 564 29.89 -33.98 18.16
CA GLU A 564 30.48 -35.03 19.01
C GLU A 564 30.36 -36.43 18.40
N SER A 565 29.30 -36.70 17.63
CA SER A 565 28.96 -38.06 17.19
C SER A 565 29.67 -38.56 15.93
N ASN A 566 30.15 -37.70 15.01
CA ASN A 566 30.80 -38.17 13.77
C ASN A 566 31.89 -37.27 13.15
N GLY A 567 32.17 -36.07 13.68
CA GLY A 567 33.24 -35.18 13.18
C GLY A 567 33.08 -34.63 11.74
N GLN A 568 32.18 -35.19 10.94
CA GLN A 568 31.69 -34.70 9.65
C GLN A 568 30.23 -34.29 9.80
N LEU A 569 29.97 -32.99 9.65
CA LEU A 569 28.62 -32.45 9.56
C LEU A 569 28.00 -32.83 8.21
N PRO A 570 26.68 -33.01 8.13
CA PRO A 570 25.97 -33.23 6.86
C PRO A 570 26.10 -32.01 5.93
N GLN A 571 25.64 -32.15 4.69
CA GLN A 571 25.70 -31.07 3.70
C GLN A 571 24.72 -29.95 4.06
N LEU A 572 25.22 -28.92 4.77
CA LEU A 572 24.44 -27.74 5.14
C LEU A 572 24.39 -26.73 3.98
N SER A 573 23.23 -26.14 3.75
CA SER A 573 23.00 -25.16 2.67
C SER A 573 22.94 -23.72 3.18
N TRP A 574 23.52 -22.80 2.43
CA TRP A 574 23.38 -21.36 2.65
C TRP A 574 21.96 -20.85 2.33
N GLU A 575 21.24 -21.51 1.42
CA GLU A 575 19.86 -21.16 1.06
C GLU A 575 18.88 -21.86 2.00
N LYS A 576 17.85 -21.12 2.46
CA LYS A 576 16.72 -21.72 3.17
C LYS A 576 15.96 -22.62 2.20
N THR A 577 15.77 -23.87 2.58
CA THR A 577 15.03 -24.83 1.77
C THR A 577 13.56 -24.57 1.98
N ASP A 578 12.85 -24.12 0.94
CA ASP A 578 11.39 -23.93 1.03
C ASP A 578 10.73 -25.26 1.42
N GLU A 579 9.82 -25.21 2.40
CA GLU A 579 9.09 -26.37 2.97
C GLU A 579 8.33 -27.22 1.92
N SER A 580 8.26 -26.77 0.66
CA SER A 580 7.55 -27.43 -0.43
C SER A 580 8.35 -28.52 -1.16
N ALA A 581 9.64 -28.71 -0.85
CA ALA A 581 10.49 -29.71 -1.52
C ALA A 581 10.50 -31.08 -0.82
N GLU A 582 9.33 -31.70 -0.63
CA GLU A 582 9.28 -33.13 -0.34
C GLU A 582 9.57 -33.89 -1.64
N MET A 583 10.76 -34.49 -1.79
CA MET A 583 11.05 -35.70 -2.62
C MET A 583 12.54 -36.02 -2.83
N SER A 584 13.44 -35.74 -1.87
CA SER A 584 14.77 -36.37 -1.88
C SER A 584 15.18 -36.88 -0.50
N GLY A 585 15.90 -37.99 -0.48
CA GLY A 585 16.08 -38.90 0.66
C GLY A 585 17.01 -38.44 1.79
N ASP A 586 16.98 -37.15 2.13
CA ASP A 586 17.66 -36.63 3.32
C ASP A 586 16.94 -37.09 4.59
N THR A 587 17.71 -37.49 5.60
CA THR A 587 17.14 -37.96 6.86
C THR A 587 16.50 -36.81 7.64
N ALA A 588 15.45 -37.07 8.43
CA ALA A 588 14.78 -36.02 9.22
C ALA A 588 15.75 -35.24 10.14
N ILE A 589 16.86 -35.86 10.51
CA ILE A 589 17.94 -35.28 11.32
C ILE A 589 18.70 -34.21 10.53
N ASP A 590 18.96 -34.43 9.23
CA ASP A 590 19.69 -33.48 8.38
C ASP A 590 18.89 -32.17 8.19
N ARG A 591 17.56 -32.26 8.07
CA ARG A 591 16.69 -31.08 8.01
C ARG A 591 16.70 -30.31 9.33
N SER A 592 16.59 -31.00 10.46
CA SER A 592 16.62 -30.39 11.78
C SER A 592 17.95 -29.70 12.08
N LEU A 593 19.08 -30.25 11.61
CA LEU A 593 20.40 -29.60 11.72
C LEU A 593 20.54 -28.37 10.82
N ASN A 594 19.89 -28.38 9.66
CA ASN A 594 19.89 -27.24 8.74
C ASN A 594 19.08 -26.04 9.28
N GLU A 595 18.13 -26.30 10.19
CA GLU A 595 17.34 -25.30 10.92
C GLU A 595 17.92 -24.95 12.30
N SER A 596 19.06 -25.51 12.68
CA SER A 596 19.68 -25.22 13.97
C SER A 596 20.05 -23.74 14.13
N ILE A 597 20.05 -23.26 15.38
CA ILE A 597 20.28 -21.85 15.68
C ILE A 597 21.67 -21.38 15.24
N LEU A 598 22.68 -22.26 15.29
CA LEU A 598 24.04 -21.93 14.83
C LEU A 598 24.13 -21.81 13.31
N CYS A 599 23.38 -22.64 12.56
CA CYS A 599 23.25 -22.51 11.12
C CYS A 599 22.60 -21.18 10.74
N GLU A 600 21.51 -20.84 11.40
CA GLU A 600 20.76 -19.62 11.13
C GLU A 600 21.55 -18.36 11.51
N LEU A 601 22.37 -18.43 12.56
CA LEU A 601 23.33 -17.38 12.91
C LEU A 601 24.34 -17.15 11.77
N CYS A 602 24.93 -18.23 11.26
CA CYS A 602 25.90 -18.13 10.18
C CYS A 602 25.26 -17.56 8.90
N ARG A 603 24.03 -17.99 8.55
CA ARG A 603 23.30 -17.44 7.39
C ARG A 603 22.99 -15.96 7.57
N SER A 604 22.45 -15.58 8.72
CA SER A 604 21.96 -14.21 8.95
C SER A 604 23.10 -13.20 9.12
N CYS A 605 24.22 -13.62 9.72
CA CYS A 605 25.30 -12.70 10.12
C CYS A 605 26.59 -12.81 9.29
N LEU A 606 26.85 -13.97 8.67
CA LEU A 606 28.12 -14.23 7.96
C LEU A 606 27.94 -14.34 6.45
N TYR A 607 26.77 -14.75 5.96
CA TYR A 607 26.49 -14.83 4.52
C TYR A 607 26.22 -13.44 3.92
N THR A 608 27.29 -12.65 3.79
CA THR A 608 27.26 -11.29 3.25
C THR A 608 27.92 -11.24 1.87
N ASP A 609 27.59 -10.22 1.08
CA ASP A 609 28.27 -9.94 -0.20
C ASP A 609 29.78 -9.78 0.01
N ASP A 610 30.20 -9.28 1.17
CA ASP A 610 31.61 -9.17 1.56
C ASP A 610 32.28 -10.54 1.72
N LEU A 611 31.60 -11.53 2.33
CA LEU A 611 32.11 -12.89 2.44
C LEU A 611 32.22 -13.53 1.06
N ILE A 612 31.17 -13.44 0.24
CA ILE A 612 31.12 -14.00 -1.11
C ILE A 612 32.25 -13.41 -1.97
N SER A 613 32.35 -12.08 -1.99
CA SER A 613 33.39 -11.36 -2.73
C SER A 613 34.80 -11.68 -2.22
N SER A 614 34.97 -11.90 -0.91
CA SER A 614 36.27 -12.27 -0.33
C SER A 614 36.68 -13.70 -0.69
N CYS A 615 35.73 -14.65 -0.70
CA CYS A 615 35.96 -16.02 -1.17
C CYS A 615 36.37 -16.04 -2.64
N GLN A 616 35.59 -15.39 -3.49
CA GLN A 616 35.86 -15.29 -4.93
C GLN A 616 37.23 -14.63 -5.21
N ARG A 617 37.54 -13.53 -4.52
CA ARG A 617 38.84 -12.86 -4.65
C ARG A 617 40.00 -13.77 -4.21
N ALA A 618 39.86 -14.49 -3.11
CA ALA A 618 40.88 -15.41 -2.62
C ALA A 618 41.11 -16.57 -3.60
N ILE A 619 40.04 -17.15 -4.14
CA ILE A 619 40.10 -18.20 -5.18
C ILE A 619 40.84 -17.67 -6.42
N GLN A 620 40.48 -16.46 -6.91
CA GLN A 620 41.14 -15.84 -8.06
C GLN A 620 42.63 -15.58 -7.82
N VAL A 621 43.01 -15.09 -6.63
CA VAL A 621 44.42 -14.86 -6.29
C VAL A 621 45.21 -16.17 -6.33
N GLU A 622 44.65 -17.26 -5.82
CA GLU A 622 45.32 -18.55 -5.80
C GLU A 622 45.37 -19.20 -7.20
N LEU A 623 44.33 -19.05 -8.02
CA LEU A 623 44.36 -19.41 -9.45
C LEU A 623 45.47 -18.65 -10.20
N LYS A 624 45.58 -17.32 -10.01
CA LYS A 624 46.69 -16.52 -10.58
C LYS A 624 48.06 -16.99 -10.10
N ARG A 625 48.17 -17.44 -8.85
CA ARG A 625 49.41 -18.02 -8.30
C ARG A 625 49.77 -19.33 -9.02
N LEU A 626 48.80 -20.21 -9.24
CA LEU A 626 48.97 -21.46 -9.99
C LEU A 626 49.32 -21.20 -11.46
N GLU A 627 48.60 -20.29 -12.12
CA GLU A 627 48.87 -19.88 -13.50
C GLU A 627 50.25 -19.24 -13.67
N SER A 628 50.66 -18.36 -12.76
CA SER A 628 52.00 -17.77 -12.75
C SER A 628 53.09 -18.81 -12.54
N ALA A 629 52.85 -19.80 -11.67
CA ALA A 629 53.74 -20.96 -11.49
C ALA A 629 53.80 -21.85 -12.73
N ARG A 630 52.74 -21.89 -13.54
CA ARG A 630 52.70 -22.59 -14.83
C ARG A 630 53.41 -21.81 -15.94
N MET A 631 53.15 -20.51 -16.06
CA MET A 631 53.76 -19.61 -17.05
C MET A 631 55.26 -19.42 -16.83
N SER A 632 55.73 -19.46 -15.58
CA SER A 632 57.16 -19.50 -15.27
C SER A 632 57.85 -20.82 -15.66
N LYS A 633 57.08 -21.91 -15.86
CA LYS A 633 57.57 -23.20 -16.37
C LYS A 633 57.36 -23.38 -17.88
N ALA A 634 56.37 -22.71 -18.48
CA ALA A 634 56.09 -22.74 -19.90
C ALA A 634 56.67 -21.51 -20.59
N SER A 635 57.87 -21.63 -21.18
CA SER A 635 58.40 -20.61 -22.07
C SER A 635 57.39 -20.35 -23.21
N VAL A 636 56.76 -19.18 -23.19
CA VAL A 636 55.75 -18.74 -24.17
C VAL A 636 56.32 -18.88 -25.58
N SER A 637 55.61 -19.65 -26.41
CA SER A 637 55.93 -19.83 -27.83
C SER A 637 55.95 -18.47 -28.54
N ARG A 638 57.04 -18.12 -29.23
CA ARG A 638 57.19 -16.87 -30.00
C ARG A 638 56.04 -16.60 -30.99
N LYS A 639 55.30 -17.64 -31.36
CA LYS A 639 54.17 -17.56 -32.29
C LYS A 639 52.95 -16.85 -31.67
N ASP A 640 52.71 -17.02 -30.37
CA ASP A 640 51.55 -16.44 -29.69
C ASP A 640 51.78 -14.97 -29.34
N ALA A 641 53.02 -14.59 -29.03
CA ALA A 641 53.41 -13.20 -28.84
C ALA A 641 53.20 -12.37 -30.13
N ALA A 642 53.60 -12.90 -31.30
CA ALA A 642 53.41 -12.23 -32.58
C ALA A 642 51.92 -12.07 -32.97
N ALA A 643 51.07 -13.04 -32.62
CA ALA A 643 49.63 -12.93 -32.85
C ALA A 643 48.99 -11.85 -31.96
N LYS A 644 49.40 -11.76 -30.69
CA LYS A 644 48.94 -10.71 -29.76
C LYS A 644 49.33 -9.31 -30.24
N VAL A 645 50.58 -9.10 -30.68
CA VAL A 645 51.02 -7.80 -31.22
C VAL A 645 50.18 -7.38 -32.43
N ARG A 646 49.93 -8.29 -33.37
CA ARG A 646 49.07 -7.99 -34.53
C ARG A 646 47.64 -7.65 -34.15
N ASN A 647 47.11 -8.30 -33.12
CA ASN A 647 45.76 -8.00 -32.63
C ASN A 647 45.70 -6.58 -32.02
N VAL A 648 46.70 -6.21 -31.23
CA VAL A 648 46.83 -4.86 -30.65
C VAL A 648 46.97 -3.78 -31.73
N GLU A 649 47.81 -4.01 -32.75
CA GLU A 649 47.97 -3.07 -33.88
C GLU A 649 46.68 -2.90 -34.68
N SER A 650 45.97 -4.00 -34.97
CA SER A 650 44.69 -3.95 -35.69
C SER A 650 43.61 -3.22 -34.90
N ALA A 651 43.49 -3.50 -33.59
CA ALA A 651 42.53 -2.83 -32.74
C ALA A 651 42.86 -1.34 -32.56
N PHE A 652 44.15 -1.00 -32.43
CA PHE A 652 44.60 0.38 -32.39
C PHE A 652 44.31 1.12 -33.70
N GLU A 653 44.53 0.49 -34.87
CA GLU A 653 44.22 1.12 -36.16
C GLU A 653 42.72 1.44 -36.28
N GLU A 654 41.85 0.52 -35.87
CA GLU A 654 40.39 0.75 -35.86
C GLU A 654 40.00 1.90 -34.93
N TRP A 655 40.53 1.90 -33.70
CA TRP A 655 40.33 3.02 -32.77
C TRP A 655 40.85 4.34 -33.36
N PHE A 656 42.06 4.35 -33.93
CA PHE A 656 42.72 5.53 -34.46
C PHE A 656 41.92 6.18 -35.59
N VAL A 657 41.39 5.36 -36.52
CA VAL A 657 40.52 5.84 -37.61
C VAL A 657 39.28 6.53 -37.03
N ASN A 658 38.58 5.89 -36.10
CA ASN A 658 37.39 6.46 -35.47
C ASN A 658 37.72 7.70 -34.63
N GLY A 659 38.89 7.74 -33.98
CA GLY A 659 39.39 8.89 -33.23
C GLY A 659 39.62 10.10 -34.13
N CYS A 660 40.27 9.91 -35.27
CA CYS A 660 40.43 10.97 -36.29
C CYS A 660 39.08 11.51 -36.77
N TYR A 661 38.10 10.62 -36.99
CA TYR A 661 36.77 11.03 -37.44
C TYR A 661 36.00 11.81 -36.37
N MET A 662 36.07 11.36 -35.12
CA MET A 662 35.44 12.07 -34.00
C MET A 662 36.05 13.45 -33.75
N LEU A 663 37.37 13.62 -33.86
CA LEU A 663 38.01 14.94 -33.77
C LEU A 663 37.47 15.90 -34.84
N GLN A 664 37.32 15.43 -36.07
CA GLN A 664 36.79 16.23 -37.19
C GLN A 664 35.30 16.57 -37.03
N GLU A 665 34.47 15.63 -36.58
CA GLU A 665 33.04 15.89 -36.36
C GLU A 665 32.79 16.89 -35.22
N GLN A 666 33.62 16.85 -34.19
CA GLN A 666 33.54 17.84 -33.11
C GLN A 666 34.03 19.22 -33.53
N ALA A 667 35.07 19.30 -34.36
CA ALA A 667 35.48 20.56 -34.98
C ALA A 667 34.33 21.18 -35.81
N LYS A 668 33.61 20.37 -36.60
CA LYS A 668 32.40 20.83 -37.31
C LYS A 668 31.30 21.33 -36.38
N PHE A 669 31.14 20.72 -35.20
CA PHE A 669 30.18 21.20 -34.21
C PHE A 669 30.57 22.57 -33.67
N LEU A 670 31.86 22.81 -33.39
CA LEU A 670 32.36 24.12 -32.98
C LEU A 670 32.17 25.18 -34.08
N GLU A 671 32.46 24.84 -35.33
CA GLU A 671 32.19 25.72 -36.49
C GLU A 671 30.70 26.08 -36.59
N TYR A 672 29.81 25.11 -36.34
CA TYR A 672 28.37 25.33 -36.30
C TYR A 672 27.97 26.30 -35.17
N VAL A 673 28.47 26.10 -33.94
CA VAL A 673 28.23 27.03 -32.81
C VAL A 673 28.79 28.42 -33.11
N GLU A 674 29.95 28.51 -33.75
CA GLU A 674 30.56 29.78 -34.17
C GLU A 674 29.74 30.48 -35.27
N SER A 675 29.07 29.73 -36.14
CA SER A 675 28.17 30.27 -37.16
C SER A 675 26.79 30.70 -36.63
N TRP A 676 26.46 30.34 -35.39
CA TRP A 676 25.13 30.59 -34.83
C TRP A 676 24.87 32.08 -34.59
N GLU A 677 23.81 32.61 -35.18
CA GLU A 677 23.35 33.99 -34.97
C GLU A 677 22.26 34.00 -33.89
N CYS A 678 22.56 34.58 -32.73
CA CYS A 678 21.59 34.64 -31.64
C CYS A 678 20.59 35.79 -31.88
N PRO A 679 19.27 35.60 -31.67
CA PRO A 679 18.25 36.61 -32.01
C PRO A 679 18.29 37.95 -31.25
N ASN A 680 19.12 38.09 -30.20
CA ASN A 680 19.18 39.28 -29.33
C ASN A 680 20.62 39.85 -29.29
N GLU A 681 20.85 41.07 -29.78
CA GLU A 681 22.18 41.49 -30.30
C GLU A 681 23.29 41.75 -29.26
N ASP A 682 23.01 42.37 -28.10
CA ASP A 682 24.10 42.90 -27.26
C ASP A 682 24.67 41.91 -26.22
N ASP A 683 23.83 41.16 -25.51
CA ASP A 683 24.29 40.20 -24.48
C ASP A 683 24.65 38.83 -25.08
N ALA A 684 24.03 38.48 -26.21
CA ALA A 684 24.22 37.16 -26.80
C ALA A 684 25.59 36.96 -27.44
N THR A 685 26.23 38.01 -27.95
CA THR A 685 27.58 37.91 -28.54
C THR A 685 28.59 37.51 -27.48
N THR A 686 28.49 38.09 -26.27
CA THR A 686 29.35 37.73 -25.13
C THR A 686 29.07 36.31 -24.65
N ARG A 687 27.78 35.93 -24.50
CA ARG A 687 27.38 34.58 -24.08
C ARG A 687 27.83 33.51 -25.07
N LYS A 688 27.67 33.75 -26.38
CA LYS A 688 28.14 32.87 -27.46
C LYS A 688 29.65 32.68 -27.41
N LYS A 689 30.40 33.77 -27.27
CA LYS A 689 31.87 33.69 -27.17
C LYS A 689 32.29 32.87 -25.95
N LEU A 690 31.68 33.12 -24.79
CA LEU A 690 31.94 32.36 -23.57
C LEU A 690 31.62 30.87 -23.72
N LEU A 691 30.50 30.53 -24.37
CA LEU A 691 30.14 29.15 -24.68
C LEU A 691 31.18 28.50 -25.61
N LEU A 692 31.59 29.19 -26.66
CA LEU A 692 32.56 28.70 -27.63
C LEU A 692 33.93 28.44 -26.98
N ASP A 693 34.39 29.35 -26.11
CA ASP A 693 35.63 29.18 -25.36
C ASP A 693 35.55 27.96 -24.42
N LYS A 694 34.43 27.80 -23.70
CA LYS A 694 34.19 26.62 -22.84
C LYS A 694 34.16 25.31 -23.62
N LEU A 695 33.49 25.28 -24.78
CA LEU A 695 33.44 24.09 -25.62
C LEU A 695 34.80 23.76 -26.24
N ARG A 696 35.61 24.78 -26.57
CA ARG A 696 37.00 24.58 -27.03
C ARG A 696 37.87 23.98 -25.91
N ASP A 697 37.76 24.49 -24.70
CA ASP A 697 38.48 23.94 -23.53
C ASP A 697 38.05 22.50 -23.26
N GLU A 698 36.76 22.19 -23.29
CA GLU A 698 36.24 20.82 -23.10
C GLU A 698 36.70 19.87 -24.21
N HIS A 699 36.78 20.33 -25.45
CA HIS A 699 37.28 19.55 -26.58
C HIS A 699 38.78 19.24 -26.43
N LEU A 700 39.56 20.24 -25.99
CA LEU A 700 40.99 20.13 -25.72
C LEU A 700 41.30 19.18 -24.54
N ASP A 701 40.63 19.37 -23.40
CA ASP A 701 40.79 18.56 -22.18
C ASP A 701 40.14 17.18 -22.29
N GLY A 702 39.21 17.01 -23.22
CA GLY A 702 38.47 15.78 -23.47
C GLY A 702 39.08 14.96 -24.59
N CYS A 703 38.53 15.07 -25.80
CA CYS A 703 38.90 14.17 -26.90
C CYS A 703 40.30 14.39 -27.45
N CYS A 704 40.83 15.62 -27.44
CA CYS A 704 42.20 15.88 -27.87
C CYS A 704 43.20 15.25 -26.88
N ALA A 705 42.96 15.42 -25.57
CA ALA A 705 43.75 14.79 -24.52
C ALA A 705 43.67 13.25 -24.55
N ASP A 706 42.47 12.67 -24.70
CA ASP A 706 42.29 11.21 -24.84
C ASP A 706 43.01 10.67 -26.09
N PHE A 707 42.83 11.32 -27.25
CA PHE A 707 43.52 10.95 -28.49
C PHE A 707 45.05 11.00 -28.31
N THR A 708 45.56 12.05 -27.67
CA THR A 708 46.99 12.23 -27.42
C THR A 708 47.52 11.20 -26.41
N SER A 709 46.75 10.88 -25.38
CA SER A 709 47.07 9.86 -24.38
C SER A 709 47.19 8.49 -25.01
N ARG A 710 46.17 8.05 -25.75
CA ARG A 710 46.15 6.74 -26.39
C ARG A 710 47.23 6.61 -27.45
N LEU A 711 47.48 7.69 -28.21
CA LEU A 711 48.60 7.76 -29.15
C LEU A 711 49.95 7.66 -28.42
N THR A 712 50.11 8.34 -27.28
CA THR A 712 51.32 8.26 -26.45
C THR A 712 51.53 6.84 -25.94
N GLN A 713 50.50 6.21 -25.38
CA GLN A 713 50.56 4.83 -24.88
C GLN A 713 50.92 3.83 -25.99
N TYR A 714 50.33 3.98 -27.19
CA TYR A 714 50.70 3.15 -28.33
C TYR A 714 52.15 3.36 -28.77
N CYS A 715 52.64 4.61 -28.78
CA CYS A 715 54.05 4.89 -29.06
C CYS A 715 54.98 4.27 -28.00
N LEU A 716 54.62 4.27 -26.71
CA LEU A 716 55.38 3.59 -25.67
C LEU A 716 55.41 2.08 -25.91
N PHE A 717 54.25 1.47 -26.17
CA PHE A 717 54.12 0.04 -26.50
C PHE A 717 54.96 -0.36 -27.72
N LYS A 718 54.87 0.40 -28.82
CA LYS A 718 55.57 0.12 -30.07
C LYS A 718 57.09 0.20 -29.94
N ASN A 719 57.60 0.99 -28.99
CA ASN A 719 59.02 1.13 -28.71
C ASN A 719 59.48 0.31 -27.50
N GLU A 720 58.66 -0.61 -26.99
CA GLU A 720 58.96 -1.48 -25.85
C GLU A 720 59.37 -0.71 -24.57
N ILE A 721 58.82 0.49 -24.38
CA ILE A 721 59.04 1.30 -23.18
C ILE A 721 58.02 0.87 -22.12
N ASP A 722 58.50 0.67 -20.89
CA ASP A 722 57.65 0.27 -19.77
C ASP A 722 56.51 1.27 -19.55
N PRO A 723 55.23 0.86 -19.72
CA PRO A 723 54.09 1.75 -19.56
C PRO A 723 53.95 2.27 -18.13
N SER A 724 54.51 1.58 -17.13
CA SER A 724 54.46 2.02 -15.74
C SER A 724 55.21 3.33 -15.47
N MET A 725 56.08 3.77 -16.41
CA MET A 725 56.83 5.01 -16.29
C MET A 725 55.93 6.26 -16.35
N PHE A 726 54.83 6.18 -17.09
CA PHE A 726 53.88 7.27 -17.28
C PHE A 726 52.52 6.85 -16.76
N GLN A 727 51.87 7.72 -15.99
CA GLN A 727 50.51 7.49 -15.52
C GLN A 727 49.56 8.42 -16.27
N PHE A 728 48.49 7.84 -16.80
CA PHE A 728 47.42 8.54 -17.49
C PHE A 728 46.17 8.46 -16.61
N HIS A 729 45.86 9.55 -15.90
CA HIS A 729 44.67 9.59 -15.04
C HIS A 729 43.47 9.96 -15.89
N SER A 730 42.38 9.20 -15.75
CA SER A 730 41.07 9.52 -16.33
C SER A 730 40.14 9.91 -15.19
N THR A 731 39.76 11.18 -15.06
CA THR A 731 38.98 11.64 -13.89
C THR A 731 37.48 11.34 -13.98
N ASN A 732 36.96 10.89 -15.13
CA ASN A 732 35.51 10.82 -15.38
C ASN A 732 34.96 9.40 -15.58
N ILE A 733 35.76 8.34 -15.41
CA ILE A 733 35.23 6.97 -15.44
C ILE A 733 34.67 6.65 -14.04
N THR A 734 33.46 7.14 -13.77
CA THR A 734 32.56 6.60 -12.75
C THR A 734 31.57 5.62 -13.41
N THR A 735 32.05 4.77 -14.31
CA THR A 735 31.24 3.61 -14.68
C THR A 735 31.21 2.70 -13.46
N ASN A 736 30.00 2.40 -12.99
CA ASN A 736 29.67 1.21 -12.22
C ASN A 736 29.97 -0.09 -13.01
N THR A 737 30.99 -0.08 -13.87
CA THR A 737 31.72 -1.30 -14.16
C THR A 737 32.46 -1.59 -12.87
N ASP A 738 31.91 -2.55 -12.16
CA ASP A 738 32.51 -3.20 -11.02
C ASP A 738 34.01 -3.37 -11.22
N LYS A 739 34.70 -3.45 -10.08
CA LYS A 739 36.11 -3.80 -9.95
C LYS A 739 36.36 -5.25 -10.41
N ASP A 740 36.01 -5.52 -11.65
CA ASP A 740 36.13 -6.75 -12.41
C ASP A 740 37.40 -6.69 -13.28
N ASP A 741 38.42 -5.94 -12.82
CA ASP A 741 39.77 -5.87 -13.37
C ASP A 741 40.53 -7.22 -13.28
N ASN A 742 39.85 -8.31 -12.92
CA ASN A 742 40.45 -9.63 -12.73
C ASN A 742 40.11 -10.66 -13.81
N LYS A 743 39.32 -10.32 -14.83
CA LYS A 743 39.37 -11.08 -16.09
C LYS A 743 40.62 -10.66 -16.86
N GLU A 744 41.72 -11.40 -16.69
CA GLU A 744 42.79 -11.48 -17.71
C GLU A 744 42.31 -12.22 -18.96
N ASP A 745 41.13 -11.85 -19.45
CA ASP A 745 40.52 -12.42 -20.62
C ASP A 745 41.09 -11.73 -21.85
N GLY A 746 42.40 -11.90 -22.09
CA GLY A 746 43.07 -11.42 -23.31
C GLY A 746 42.77 -9.97 -23.71
N GLY A 747 42.39 -9.13 -22.74
CA GLY A 747 41.79 -7.83 -22.99
C GLY A 747 42.76 -6.93 -23.74
N LEU A 748 42.28 -6.31 -24.81
CA LEU A 748 43.07 -5.33 -25.54
C LEU A 748 43.45 -4.18 -24.59
N PRO A 749 44.68 -3.64 -24.67
CA PRO A 749 45.08 -2.49 -23.87
C PRO A 749 44.08 -1.34 -23.95
N LEU A 750 43.98 -0.49 -22.91
CA LEU A 750 43.01 0.60 -22.86
C LEU A 750 43.07 1.52 -24.09
N TYR A 751 44.26 1.79 -24.63
CA TYR A 751 44.46 2.60 -25.83
C TYR A 751 43.97 1.94 -27.14
N CYS A 752 43.62 0.65 -27.10
CA CYS A 752 42.99 -0.10 -28.18
C CYS A 752 41.48 -0.26 -27.98
N THR A 753 40.90 0.21 -26.87
CA THR A 753 39.44 0.12 -26.67
C THR A 753 38.71 0.93 -27.76
N PRO A 754 37.63 0.41 -28.35
CA PRO A 754 36.87 1.13 -29.37
C PRO A 754 36.47 2.53 -28.91
N VAL A 755 36.46 3.49 -29.83
CA VAL A 755 35.95 4.84 -29.53
C VAL A 755 34.46 4.71 -29.24
N ASP A 756 34.04 5.12 -28.04
CA ASP A 756 32.63 5.21 -27.73
C ASP A 756 31.99 6.34 -28.56
N LEU A 757 31.33 5.91 -29.64
CA LEU A 757 30.63 6.79 -30.57
C LEU A 757 29.37 7.40 -29.97
N ALA A 758 28.95 7.09 -28.75
CA ALA A 758 27.82 7.72 -28.08
C ALA A 758 28.22 8.44 -26.79
N ASN A 759 29.52 8.53 -26.51
CA ASN A 759 30.01 9.09 -25.26
C ASN A 759 29.45 10.49 -25.02
N ARG A 760 28.89 10.73 -23.83
CA ARG A 760 28.33 12.04 -23.44
C ARG A 760 29.44 13.02 -23.07
N GLN A 761 30.53 12.52 -22.50
CA GLN A 761 31.71 13.28 -22.07
C GLN A 761 32.98 12.45 -22.27
N TYR A 762 34.03 13.05 -22.84
CA TYR A 762 35.32 12.37 -22.87
C TYR A 762 35.95 12.29 -21.46
N PRO A 763 36.69 11.22 -21.17
CA PRO A 763 37.52 11.17 -19.98
C PRO A 763 38.54 12.30 -20.01
N SER A 764 38.54 13.18 -18.99
CA SER A 764 39.62 14.14 -18.84
C SER A 764 40.89 13.35 -18.55
N THR A 765 41.87 13.49 -19.43
CA THR A 765 43.09 12.68 -19.39
C THR A 765 44.27 13.53 -18.95
N PHE A 766 44.96 13.09 -17.89
CA PHE A 766 46.09 13.79 -17.30
C PHE A 766 47.36 12.95 -17.33
N LEU A 767 48.40 13.47 -17.98
CA LEU A 767 49.71 12.82 -18.05
C LEU A 767 50.60 13.23 -16.87
N GLN A 768 51.11 12.25 -16.13
CA GLN A 768 52.14 12.45 -15.12
C GLN A 768 53.18 11.33 -15.13
N LEU A 769 54.31 11.55 -14.45
CA LEU A 769 55.27 10.47 -14.22
C LEU A 769 54.86 9.65 -13.00
N ALA A 770 55.12 8.35 -13.01
CA ALA A 770 54.94 7.54 -11.80
C ALA A 770 55.88 8.02 -10.69
N ASP A 771 55.35 8.14 -9.47
CA ASP A 771 56.10 8.59 -8.30
C ASP A 771 57.28 7.65 -8.01
N SER A 772 58.46 7.98 -8.55
CA SER A 772 59.72 7.48 -8.00
C SER A 772 59.84 8.12 -6.63
N GLY A 773 59.68 7.38 -5.52
CA GLY A 773 59.52 7.82 -4.12
C GLY A 773 60.61 8.74 -3.51
N ASN A 774 61.11 9.70 -4.26
CA ASN A 774 62.11 10.69 -3.93
C ASN A 774 61.40 12.03 -3.71
N LYS A 775 61.28 12.42 -2.43
CA LYS A 775 60.53 13.59 -1.93
C LYS A 775 61.12 14.97 -2.32
N GLY A 776 61.78 15.10 -3.48
CA GLY A 776 62.62 16.26 -3.79
C GLY A 776 62.11 17.22 -4.86
N LYS A 777 61.66 16.72 -6.01
CA LYS A 777 61.21 17.55 -7.14
C LYS A 777 60.24 16.75 -8.00
N VAL A 778 59.04 17.30 -8.21
CA VAL A 778 58.08 16.78 -9.17
C VAL A 778 58.75 16.82 -10.55
N LYS A 779 58.95 15.67 -11.17
CA LYS A 779 59.54 15.59 -12.51
C LYS A 779 58.45 15.84 -13.54
N GLU A 780 58.74 16.66 -14.54
CA GLU A 780 57.80 16.91 -15.64
C GLU A 780 57.81 15.73 -16.63
N PRO A 781 56.65 15.26 -17.12
CA PRO A 781 56.55 14.12 -18.03
C PRO A 781 57.00 14.44 -19.46
N LEU A 782 56.82 15.70 -19.91
CA LEU A 782 57.14 16.07 -21.30
C LEU A 782 58.64 16.02 -21.62
N PRO A 783 59.56 16.53 -20.77
CA PRO A 783 60.99 16.29 -20.95
C PRO A 783 61.32 14.80 -20.97
N LYS A 784 60.71 14.00 -20.10
CA LYS A 784 60.96 12.56 -20.02
C LYS A 784 60.51 11.81 -21.28
N LEU A 785 59.36 12.18 -21.86
CA LEU A 785 58.92 11.65 -23.16
C LEU A 785 59.95 11.90 -24.27
N ARG A 786 60.62 13.06 -24.25
CA ARG A 786 61.66 13.41 -25.25
C ARG A 786 62.94 12.61 -25.06
N GLU A 787 63.25 12.20 -23.84
CA GLU A 787 64.43 11.40 -23.51
C GLU A 787 64.24 9.92 -23.89
N GLU A 788 63.07 9.36 -23.61
CA GLU A 788 62.82 7.92 -23.72
C GLU A 788 62.40 7.47 -25.13
N LEU A 789 61.65 8.29 -25.86
CA LEU A 789 61.19 7.93 -27.21
C LEU A 789 62.23 8.30 -28.28
N PRO A 790 62.46 7.43 -29.27
CA PRO A 790 63.50 7.63 -30.26
C PRO A 790 63.19 8.76 -31.26
N GLY A 791 64.25 9.39 -31.75
CA GLY A 791 64.19 10.37 -32.83
C GLY A 791 63.38 11.62 -32.47
N SER A 792 62.51 12.06 -33.38
CA SER A 792 61.63 13.21 -33.15
C SER A 792 60.32 12.86 -32.44
N MET A 793 60.05 11.57 -32.16
CA MET A 793 58.74 11.10 -31.69
C MET A 793 58.38 11.67 -30.32
N GLY A 794 59.31 11.65 -29.37
CA GLY A 794 59.11 12.22 -28.04
C GLY A 794 58.93 13.74 -28.07
N VAL A 795 59.63 14.44 -28.97
CA VAL A 795 59.44 15.89 -29.20
C VAL A 795 58.05 16.15 -29.78
N SER A 796 57.61 15.31 -30.72
CA SER A 796 56.32 15.49 -31.36
C SER A 796 55.15 15.26 -30.41
N LEU A 797 55.17 14.18 -29.63
CA LEU A 797 54.15 13.95 -28.59
C LEU A 797 54.16 15.04 -27.53
N ALA A 798 55.35 15.50 -27.09
CA ALA A 798 55.43 16.59 -26.13
C ALA A 798 54.81 17.90 -26.66
N ARG A 799 54.95 18.19 -27.96
CA ARG A 799 54.29 19.35 -28.60
C ARG A 799 52.79 19.15 -28.70
N GLN A 800 52.33 17.94 -29.01
CA GLN A 800 50.91 17.60 -29.05
C GLN A 800 50.23 17.80 -27.70
N TRP A 801 50.84 17.33 -26.60
CA TRP A 801 50.37 17.59 -25.24
C TRP A 801 50.35 19.07 -24.88
N VAL A 802 51.34 19.84 -25.34
CA VAL A 802 51.36 21.31 -25.17
C VAL A 802 50.20 21.97 -25.92
N ALA A 803 49.80 21.45 -27.07
CA ALA A 803 48.67 21.95 -27.83
C ALA A 803 47.31 21.62 -27.18
N CYS A 804 47.20 20.48 -26.46
CA CYS A 804 46.04 20.19 -25.61
C CYS A 804 45.87 21.22 -24.50
N GLY A 805 46.96 21.63 -23.84
CA GLY A 805 46.93 22.64 -22.77
C GLY A 805 47.63 22.18 -21.51
N GLY A 806 47.91 23.11 -20.61
CA GLY A 806 48.63 22.87 -19.35
C GLY A 806 47.83 22.11 -18.31
N SER A 807 46.50 22.08 -18.44
CA SER A 807 45.56 21.28 -17.64
C SER A 807 45.72 19.78 -17.86
N CYS A 808 46.32 19.36 -18.98
CA CYS A 808 46.39 17.97 -19.41
C CYS A 808 47.66 17.22 -18.95
N TYR A 809 48.63 17.88 -18.30
CA TYR A 809 49.85 17.22 -17.83
C TYR A 809 50.52 17.92 -16.63
N GLN A 810 51.28 17.15 -15.87
CA GLN A 810 52.01 17.62 -14.70
C GLN A 810 53.10 18.64 -15.07
N GLY A 811 53.07 19.81 -14.43
CA GLY A 811 53.96 20.94 -14.74
C GLY A 811 53.46 21.87 -15.86
N GLY A 812 52.28 21.59 -16.44
CA GLY A 812 51.61 22.49 -17.37
C GLY A 812 50.97 23.71 -16.70
N SER A 813 50.71 23.62 -15.40
CA SER A 813 50.34 24.72 -14.52
C SER A 813 51.53 25.13 -13.63
N LYS A 814 51.77 26.44 -13.52
CA LYS A 814 52.87 27.02 -12.73
C LYS A 814 52.31 28.09 -11.79
N VAL A 815 52.71 28.03 -10.54
CA VAL A 815 52.41 29.09 -9.57
C VAL A 815 53.48 30.17 -9.74
N ASP A 816 53.06 31.41 -9.97
CA ASP A 816 53.97 32.55 -10.03
C ASP A 816 54.46 32.98 -8.62
N ASP A 817 55.40 33.93 -8.58
CA ASP A 817 55.93 34.45 -7.31
C ASP A 817 54.86 35.13 -6.43
N ALA A 818 53.71 35.50 -7.01
CA ALA A 818 52.57 36.09 -6.31
C ALA A 818 51.58 35.03 -5.79
N GLY A 819 51.84 33.75 -6.03
CA GLY A 819 50.93 32.66 -5.64
C GLY A 819 49.76 32.45 -6.60
N SER A 820 49.71 33.16 -7.72
CA SER A 820 48.70 32.96 -8.76
C SER A 820 49.07 31.77 -9.64
N GLU A 821 48.11 30.88 -9.84
CA GLU A 821 48.28 29.71 -10.70
C GLU A 821 48.07 30.12 -12.17
N PHE A 822 49.11 29.95 -12.99
CA PHE A 822 49.07 30.12 -14.43
C PHE A 822 49.07 28.75 -15.11
N THR A 823 47.94 28.39 -15.72
CA THR A 823 47.84 27.22 -16.60
C THR A 823 48.07 27.65 -18.05
N ARG A 824 48.96 26.95 -18.76
CA ARG A 824 49.18 27.21 -20.19
C ARG A 824 47.87 26.94 -20.96
N PRO A 825 47.32 27.89 -21.73
CA PRO A 825 46.13 27.64 -22.54
C PRO A 825 46.46 26.66 -23.68
N GLY A 826 45.49 25.79 -24.01
CA GLY A 826 45.55 24.96 -25.21
C GLY A 826 45.20 25.76 -26.47
N ASP A 827 45.39 25.14 -27.64
CA ASP A 827 45.08 25.74 -28.93
C ASP A 827 44.61 24.65 -29.90
N LEU A 828 43.31 24.67 -30.19
CA LEU A 828 42.64 23.62 -30.96
C LEU A 828 43.02 23.62 -32.45
N GLU A 829 43.17 24.80 -33.04
CA GLU A 829 43.56 24.91 -34.45
C GLU A 829 44.97 24.36 -34.62
N LYS A 830 45.90 24.80 -33.76
CA LYS A 830 47.27 24.27 -33.74
C LYS A 830 47.29 22.77 -33.45
N PHE A 831 46.47 22.28 -32.52
CA PHE A 831 46.37 20.85 -32.24
C PHE A 831 45.97 20.07 -33.50
N THR A 832 44.92 20.53 -34.20
CA THR A 832 44.35 19.86 -35.37
C THR A 832 45.34 19.84 -36.54
N GLU A 833 46.00 20.96 -36.82
CA GLU A 833 47.09 21.04 -37.80
C GLU A 833 48.24 20.09 -37.42
N TYR A 834 48.62 20.09 -36.14
CA TYR A 834 49.72 19.30 -35.64
C TYR A 834 49.50 17.79 -35.80
N VAL A 835 48.32 17.28 -35.44
CA VAL A 835 48.01 15.84 -35.61
C VAL A 835 47.91 15.43 -37.07
N GLN A 836 47.41 16.32 -37.95
CA GLN A 836 47.35 16.06 -39.38
C GLN A 836 48.74 15.86 -39.99
N GLU A 837 49.73 16.62 -39.55
CA GLU A 837 51.11 16.55 -40.04
C GLU A 837 51.93 15.41 -39.42
N ASN A 838 51.70 15.08 -38.14
CA ASN A 838 52.63 14.25 -37.35
C ASN A 838 52.15 12.82 -37.08
N CYS A 839 50.86 12.47 -37.28
CA CYS A 839 50.39 11.11 -36.97
C CYS A 839 51.16 10.00 -37.70
N LEU A 840 51.51 10.21 -38.97
CA LEU A 840 52.23 9.22 -39.77
C LEU A 840 53.61 8.91 -39.18
N SER A 841 54.33 9.92 -38.69
CA SER A 841 55.64 9.73 -38.08
C SER A 841 55.56 9.16 -36.65
N LEU A 842 54.46 9.43 -35.93
CA LEU A 842 54.23 8.95 -34.56
C LEU A 842 53.83 7.48 -34.49
N CYS A 843 52.77 7.09 -35.19
CA CYS A 843 52.19 5.75 -35.07
C CYS A 843 52.35 4.88 -36.33
N GLY A 844 52.73 5.47 -37.47
CA GLY A 844 52.78 4.79 -38.76
C GLY A 844 51.48 4.87 -39.56
N PHE A 845 50.45 5.52 -39.03
CA PHE A 845 49.17 5.73 -39.70
C PHE A 845 49.00 7.20 -40.09
N PRO A 846 48.66 7.51 -41.35
CA PRO A 846 48.34 8.88 -41.73
C PRO A 846 47.02 9.30 -41.07
N PHE A 847 46.91 10.57 -40.67
CA PHE A 847 45.67 11.14 -40.16
C PHE A 847 44.53 10.91 -41.16
N LYS A 848 43.46 10.26 -40.72
CA LYS A 848 42.36 9.85 -41.61
C LYS A 848 41.41 11.01 -41.81
N LYS A 849 41.43 11.60 -43.01
CA LYS A 849 40.48 12.64 -43.39
C LYS A 849 39.07 12.04 -43.49
N LEU A 850 38.10 12.76 -42.94
CA LEU A 850 36.71 12.36 -42.92
C LEU A 850 36.05 12.70 -44.26
N ASP A 851 35.87 11.70 -45.11
CA ASP A 851 35.13 11.85 -46.36
C ASP A 851 33.61 11.70 -46.14
N LYS A 852 32.81 12.15 -47.12
CA LYS A 852 31.33 12.14 -47.03
C LYS A 852 30.72 10.76 -46.84
N LYS A 853 31.36 9.68 -47.30
CA LYS A 853 30.87 8.31 -47.13
C LYS A 853 31.16 7.84 -45.71
N SER A 854 32.38 8.06 -45.24
CA SER A 854 32.81 7.71 -43.89
C SER A 854 32.03 8.50 -42.83
N GLU A 855 31.76 9.79 -43.07
CA GLU A 855 30.88 10.64 -42.25
C GLU A 855 29.47 10.06 -42.14
N LYS A 856 28.84 9.71 -43.27
CA LYS A 856 27.50 9.09 -43.25
C LYS A 856 27.48 7.78 -42.47
N GLN A 857 28.51 6.96 -42.61
CA GLN A 857 28.62 5.69 -41.89
C GLN A 857 28.79 5.91 -40.38
N LEU A 858 29.66 6.85 -39.99
CA LEU A 858 29.89 7.23 -38.60
C LEU A 858 28.62 7.77 -37.95
N LEU A 859 27.96 8.76 -38.58
CA LEU A 859 26.71 9.34 -38.08
C LEU A 859 25.60 8.29 -37.99
N PHE A 860 25.50 7.38 -38.96
CA PHE A 860 24.53 6.30 -38.89
C PHE A 860 24.80 5.35 -37.72
N ALA A 861 26.05 4.91 -37.53
CA ALA A 861 26.44 4.04 -36.42
C ALA A 861 26.21 4.72 -35.06
N ARG A 862 26.61 6.00 -34.92
CA ARG A 862 26.37 6.82 -33.73
C ARG A 862 24.88 6.96 -33.43
N ARG A 863 24.04 7.22 -34.44
CA ARG A 863 22.58 7.32 -34.26
C ARG A 863 21.99 6.04 -33.69
N GLN A 864 22.35 4.89 -34.27
CA GLN A 864 21.86 3.59 -33.79
C GLN A 864 22.29 3.34 -32.34
N HIS A 865 23.51 3.72 -31.99
CA HIS A 865 24.02 3.55 -30.63
C HIS A 865 23.30 4.47 -29.63
N LEU A 866 23.14 5.76 -29.96
CA LEU A 866 22.43 6.74 -29.15
C LEU A 866 20.96 6.37 -28.94
N MET A 867 20.27 5.86 -29.98
CA MET A 867 18.89 5.39 -29.85
C MET A 867 18.77 4.23 -28.86
N ARG A 868 19.67 3.24 -28.93
CA ARG A 868 19.70 2.12 -27.98
C ARG A 868 19.92 2.60 -26.54
N LEU A 869 20.91 3.48 -26.34
CA LEU A 869 21.16 4.05 -25.02
C LEU A 869 19.97 4.85 -24.51
N LEU A 870 19.28 5.59 -25.39
CA LEU A 870 18.10 6.35 -25.01
C LEU A 870 16.93 5.43 -24.63
N GLU A 871 16.75 4.30 -25.32
CA GLU A 871 15.78 3.26 -24.97
C GLU A 871 16.05 2.65 -23.59
N GLU A 872 17.31 2.43 -23.23
CA GLU A 872 17.74 1.85 -21.95
C GLU A 872 17.82 2.88 -20.80
N THR A 873 17.86 4.17 -21.11
CA THR A 873 18.00 5.23 -20.09
C THR A 873 16.64 5.69 -19.58
N ASP A 874 16.46 5.65 -18.26
CA ASP A 874 15.28 6.21 -17.58
C ASP A 874 15.60 7.44 -16.71
N ASP A 875 16.89 7.78 -16.58
CA ASP A 875 17.32 8.95 -15.84
C ASP A 875 17.03 10.24 -16.63
N ALA A 876 16.30 11.18 -16.02
CA ALA A 876 15.84 12.42 -16.67
C ALA A 876 16.98 13.23 -17.32
N SER A 877 18.13 13.29 -16.65
CA SER A 877 19.33 13.99 -17.11
C SER A 877 19.88 13.36 -18.39
N GLY A 878 20.01 12.04 -18.41
CA GLY A 878 20.53 11.24 -19.50
C GLY A 878 19.58 11.16 -20.68
N VAL A 879 18.27 11.09 -20.42
CA VAL A 879 17.23 11.22 -21.44
C VAL A 879 17.36 12.58 -22.15
N LEU A 880 17.49 13.67 -21.40
CA LEU A 880 17.67 15.00 -21.99
C LEU A 880 18.95 15.08 -22.83
N ASP A 881 20.09 14.65 -22.28
CA ASP A 881 21.39 14.69 -22.98
C ASP A 881 21.37 13.89 -24.28
N LEU A 882 20.93 12.63 -24.23
CA LEU A 882 20.88 11.74 -25.40
C LEU A 882 19.89 12.24 -26.46
N THR A 883 18.72 12.74 -26.03
CA THR A 883 17.75 13.34 -26.96
C THR A 883 18.34 14.57 -27.64
N MET A 884 18.99 15.47 -26.90
CA MET A 884 19.65 16.63 -27.49
C MET A 884 20.73 16.22 -28.50
N MET A 885 21.57 15.23 -28.17
CA MET A 885 22.61 14.72 -29.08
C MET A 885 22.00 14.14 -30.38
N LEU A 886 20.92 13.37 -30.27
CA LEU A 886 20.19 12.83 -31.43
C LEU A 886 19.60 13.95 -32.29
N LEU A 887 18.99 14.96 -31.67
CA LEU A 887 18.36 16.08 -32.37
C LEU A 887 19.39 16.96 -33.10
N PHE A 888 20.53 17.28 -32.49
CA PHE A 888 21.62 17.98 -33.19
C PHE A 888 22.07 17.20 -34.43
N GLN A 889 22.24 15.89 -34.28
CA GLN A 889 22.64 15.03 -35.40
C GLN A 889 21.56 14.96 -36.49
N GLN A 890 20.28 14.95 -36.12
CA GLN A 890 19.17 14.87 -37.07
C GLN A 890 18.93 16.18 -37.81
N VAL A 891 19.03 17.32 -37.12
CA VAL A 891 18.70 18.64 -37.67
C VAL A 891 19.85 19.18 -38.52
N LYS A 892 21.09 19.04 -38.03
CA LYS A 892 22.31 19.64 -38.64
C LYS A 892 23.35 18.63 -39.11
N SER A 893 23.21 17.35 -38.80
CA SER A 893 24.26 16.34 -39.11
C SER A 893 25.60 16.67 -38.45
N VAL A 894 25.54 17.19 -37.21
CA VAL A 894 26.73 17.48 -36.38
C VAL A 894 26.73 16.60 -35.15
N VAL A 895 27.92 16.34 -34.60
CA VAL A 895 28.10 15.57 -33.37
C VAL A 895 28.32 16.51 -32.20
N SER A 896 27.29 16.68 -31.37
CA SER A 896 27.43 17.39 -30.10
C SER A 896 27.94 16.47 -28.99
N LEU A 897 28.75 17.04 -28.10
CA LEU A 897 29.27 16.44 -26.88
C LEU A 897 29.26 17.50 -25.78
N GLY A 898 29.46 17.09 -24.52
CA GLY A 898 29.50 18.03 -23.40
C GLY A 898 28.13 18.61 -23.03
N VAL A 899 27.05 18.06 -23.60
CA VAL A 899 25.67 18.54 -23.41
C VAL A 899 25.36 18.73 -21.93
N SER A 900 25.74 17.75 -21.12
CA SER A 900 25.60 17.77 -19.66
C SER A 900 26.15 19.00 -18.92
N ARG A 901 27.24 19.62 -19.37
CA ARG A 901 27.87 20.79 -18.69
C ARG A 901 27.28 22.12 -19.13
N HIS A 902 26.73 22.15 -20.34
CA HIS A 902 26.25 23.36 -21.00
C HIS A 902 24.80 23.22 -21.50
N ARG A 903 23.97 22.42 -20.80
CA ARG A 903 22.61 22.05 -21.22
C ARG A 903 21.76 23.25 -21.60
N SER A 904 21.74 24.28 -20.76
CA SER A 904 20.92 25.48 -20.98
C SER A 904 21.31 26.19 -22.28
N ASP A 905 22.60 26.44 -22.50
CA ASP A 905 23.11 27.15 -23.67
C ASP A 905 22.93 26.34 -24.95
N LEU A 906 23.24 25.04 -24.90
CA LEU A 906 23.10 24.14 -26.03
C LEU A 906 21.62 23.85 -26.37
N LEU A 907 20.74 23.83 -25.37
CA LEU A 907 19.32 23.70 -25.61
C LEU A 907 18.74 24.96 -26.27
N ALA A 908 19.17 26.14 -25.84
CA ALA A 908 18.78 27.40 -26.49
C ALA A 908 19.23 27.43 -27.95
N LEU A 909 20.46 26.97 -28.24
CA LEU A 909 20.97 26.79 -29.59
C LEU A 909 20.07 25.83 -30.40
N LEU A 910 19.77 24.64 -29.85
CA LEU A 910 18.97 23.62 -30.53
C LEU A 910 17.54 24.10 -30.83
N ILE A 911 16.89 24.76 -29.87
CA ILE A 911 15.51 25.24 -30.01
C ILE A 911 15.40 26.38 -31.03
N SER A 912 16.47 27.16 -31.24
CA SER A 912 16.50 28.18 -32.28
C SER A 912 16.46 27.61 -33.70
N GLU A 913 16.61 26.29 -33.87
CA GLU A 913 16.59 25.64 -35.16
C GLU A 913 15.19 25.45 -35.72
N ARG A 914 14.98 25.91 -36.96
CA ARG A 914 13.67 25.88 -37.65
C ARG A 914 13.02 24.51 -37.80
N LYS A 915 13.78 23.41 -37.64
CA LYS A 915 13.25 22.04 -37.75
C LYS A 915 12.71 21.51 -36.42
N ILE A 916 12.98 22.18 -35.30
CA ILE A 916 12.44 21.82 -33.99
C ILE A 916 11.08 22.49 -33.85
N ASN A 917 10.04 21.70 -33.60
CA ASN A 917 8.69 22.18 -33.36
C ASN A 917 8.61 22.82 -31.96
N ASP A 918 7.77 23.86 -31.80
CA ASP A 918 7.53 24.56 -30.54
C ASP A 918 7.12 23.60 -29.41
N GLN A 919 6.33 22.56 -29.72
CA GLN A 919 5.95 21.53 -28.74
C GLN A 919 7.15 20.73 -28.23
N VAL A 920 8.07 20.34 -29.13
CA VAL A 920 9.30 19.62 -28.76
C VAL A 920 10.21 20.54 -27.95
N ALA A 921 10.33 21.80 -28.35
CA ALA A 921 11.08 22.81 -27.61
C ALA A 921 10.54 22.99 -26.18
N GLU A 922 9.22 23.08 -26.03
CA GLU A 922 8.56 23.21 -24.73
C GLU A 922 8.82 22.01 -23.83
N LEU A 923 8.72 20.77 -24.34
CA LEU A 923 9.01 19.56 -23.58
C LEU A 923 10.46 19.52 -23.08
N LEU A 924 11.43 19.85 -23.96
CA LEU A 924 12.84 19.88 -23.58
C LEU A 924 13.12 20.96 -22.52
N GLN A 925 12.53 22.14 -22.66
CA GLN A 925 12.67 23.22 -21.67
C GLN A 925 12.02 22.87 -20.33
N LYS A 926 10.85 22.22 -20.34
CA LYS A 926 10.18 21.72 -19.13
C LYS A 926 11.06 20.72 -18.39
N LEU A 927 11.66 19.76 -19.10
CA LEU A 927 12.55 18.77 -18.49
C LEU A 927 13.82 19.41 -17.93
N LEU A 928 14.43 20.37 -18.65
CA LEU A 928 15.57 21.12 -18.15
C LEU A 928 15.21 21.91 -16.87
N THR A 929 14.07 22.58 -16.85
CA THR A 929 13.59 23.35 -15.69
C THR A 929 13.33 22.44 -14.49
N ALA A 930 12.79 21.23 -14.71
CA ALA A 930 12.60 20.24 -13.66
C ALA A 930 13.94 19.77 -13.07
N LEU A 931 14.96 19.53 -13.92
CA LEU A 931 16.31 19.15 -13.50
C LEU A 931 16.99 20.26 -12.69
N ASP A 932 16.84 21.53 -13.08
CA ASP A 932 17.41 22.68 -12.38
C ASP A 932 16.67 22.99 -11.06
N GLY A 933 15.36 22.68 -10.98
CA GLY A 933 14.48 23.03 -9.87
C GLY A 933 14.53 22.11 -8.65
N SER A 934 15.38 21.07 -8.62
CA SER A 934 15.34 19.98 -7.61
C SER A 934 13.98 19.29 -7.44
N THR A 935 13.06 19.50 -8.40
CA THR A 935 11.77 18.82 -8.47
C THR A 935 11.96 17.49 -9.18
N THR A 936 11.35 16.42 -8.67
CA THR A 936 11.35 15.13 -9.36
C THR A 936 10.62 15.28 -10.70
N ALA A 937 11.31 15.06 -11.81
CA ALA A 937 10.71 15.08 -13.13
C ALA A 937 9.67 13.98 -13.26
N ASP A 938 8.49 14.34 -13.76
CA ASP A 938 7.39 13.40 -14.00
C ASP A 938 7.81 12.33 -15.03
N SER A 939 7.51 11.06 -14.75
CA SER A 939 7.75 9.94 -15.65
C SER A 939 7.09 10.14 -17.02
N ALA A 940 5.92 10.79 -17.08
CA ALA A 940 5.26 11.10 -18.34
C ALA A 940 6.06 12.11 -19.18
N LEU A 941 6.63 13.13 -18.53
CA LEU A 941 7.50 14.12 -19.18
C LEU A 941 8.80 13.48 -19.71
N ILE A 942 9.42 12.59 -18.91
CA ILE A 942 10.61 11.84 -19.33
C ILE A 942 10.28 10.97 -20.56
N GLY A 943 9.14 10.26 -20.53
CA GLY A 943 8.68 9.44 -21.65
C GLY A 943 8.42 10.25 -22.93
N ALA A 944 7.82 11.44 -22.81
CA ALA A 944 7.56 12.33 -23.94
C ALA A 944 8.86 12.86 -24.58
N VAL A 945 9.84 13.28 -23.76
CA VAL A 945 11.15 13.72 -24.26
C VAL A 945 11.93 12.57 -24.88
N LYS A 946 11.86 11.36 -24.30
CA LYS A 946 12.43 10.13 -24.87
C LYS A 946 11.81 9.84 -26.25
N GLY A 947 10.50 9.99 -26.39
CA GLY A 947 9.79 9.87 -27.67
C GLY A 947 10.29 10.84 -28.75
N CYS A 948 10.62 12.08 -28.37
CA CYS A 948 11.20 13.07 -29.29
C CYS A 948 12.54 12.60 -29.87
N GLY A 949 13.45 12.07 -29.04
CA GLY A 949 14.76 11.58 -29.48
C GLY A 949 14.68 10.32 -30.35
N LEU A 950 13.72 9.43 -30.07
CA LEU A 950 13.52 8.19 -30.84
C LEU A 950 12.79 8.41 -32.18
N CYS A 951 12.24 9.60 -32.41
CA CYS A 951 11.54 9.92 -33.65
C CYS A 951 12.47 9.91 -34.87
N ARG A 952 12.03 9.24 -35.95
CA ARG A 952 12.81 9.17 -37.20
C ARG A 952 12.92 10.53 -37.89
N ASP A 953 11.88 11.35 -37.81
CA ASP A 953 11.72 12.65 -38.46
C ASP A 953 11.02 13.64 -37.51
N ILE A 954 11.83 14.41 -36.76
CA ILE A 954 11.31 15.33 -35.73
C ILE A 954 10.40 16.41 -36.30
N SER A 955 10.56 16.75 -37.59
CA SER A 955 9.73 17.76 -38.25
C SER A 955 8.27 17.32 -38.47
N LYS A 956 8.01 16.02 -38.37
CA LYS A 956 6.68 15.40 -38.53
C LYS A 956 6.16 14.76 -37.24
N HIS A 957 6.85 15.00 -36.12
CA HIS A 957 6.46 14.42 -34.86
C HIS A 957 5.25 15.20 -34.31
N GLU A 958 4.06 14.62 -34.48
CA GLU A 958 2.85 15.07 -33.79
C GLU A 958 2.85 14.41 -32.41
N ILE A 959 2.94 15.23 -31.36
CA ILE A 959 2.89 14.74 -29.98
C ILE A 959 1.42 14.58 -29.62
N GLU A 960 0.94 13.34 -29.49
CA GLU A 960 -0.35 13.06 -28.84
C GLU A 960 -0.20 13.36 -27.34
N ILE A 961 -0.50 14.59 -26.95
CA ILE A 961 -0.47 15.04 -25.57
C ILE A 961 -1.58 14.31 -24.79
N CYS A 962 -1.26 13.18 -24.18
CA CYS A 962 -2.02 12.63 -23.05
C CYS A 962 -1.49 13.25 -21.74
N LEU A 963 -1.54 14.57 -21.61
CA LEU A 963 -1.34 15.24 -20.32
C LEU A 963 -2.73 15.45 -19.72
N GLY A 964 -3.13 14.51 -18.86
CA GLY A 964 -4.30 14.61 -17.99
C GLY A 964 -3.88 14.97 -16.57
#